data_AF-Q9VNX8-F1
#
_entry.id   AF-Q9VNX8-F1
#
_cell.length_a   1.000
_cell.length_b   1.000
_cell.length_c   1.000
_cell.angle_alpha   90.00
_cell.angle_beta   90.00
_cell.angle_gamma   90.00
#
_symmetry.space_group_name_H-M   'P 1'
#
loop_
_entity.id
_entity.type
_entity.pdbx_description
1 polymer ?
#
loop_
_entity_poly.entity_id
_entity_poly.type
_entity_poly.pdbx_seq_one_letter_code
_entity_poly.pdbx_strand_id
1 'polypeptide(L)'
;MAAAADLVVPTLAIRSSVAVELWSSAGSKQPFEHKPHLPREETKSSRSICFSSNGRYFAYSNGQEVKVLQASRDSAASWPVICVLPRPKAFYLQFSPRGSYLCTWEHYAITKDRPEGSPNLLVYEVATGVEVFAIVQKNQADWQPSWSADESIFALVVGGEALFYDLGEGAEKGFATTSRKIGGSRGGMLSLGPGNCPPFLAFYTPGAKGAPSMCKLYKYPALGQNQTVACKSFFQADRVEMLWNKRGSGLLLLTSTEVDKSGASYYGNQAVHFMATKGDTCSVPLSKEGPVHCVKWSPKATEFVVVYGFMPSKAALYNLKCDVVFDFGEGPRNCAYFNPFGNLIALAGFGNLPGAVEVWDVSKREKLANLKCADTTVFEWHPNGEWFVTATTAPRLRISNGFKVYHYSGALLHETMWPQGQELLGIEWQQFADKTFSEPKITKAKHEGIKSSQPEASKKAYTPPHLRLLKEGKNPEKYLPQPSIPGLAPTAAAGGVNGNKRNNKNKQRSARKDVNVVNGGDADSAPTEVVDQAAPVARQSPVFVAAEERKPQHTPRQKYQPDNAADQPPNSYGQGHPNGQHISDKERKIRSVAKKLSDIKKLKVRRSQGENLELNQLNKIKMEAQYLDELKALKQSA
;
A
#
# COMPACT_ATOMS: atom_id res chain seq x y z
N MET A 1 -19.56 -13.43 -32.13
CA MET A 1 -18.64 -12.28 -31.93
C MET A 1 -17.34 -12.63 -31.16
N ALA A 2 -17.02 -13.90 -30.89
CA ALA A 2 -15.85 -14.29 -30.09
C ALA A 2 -14.51 -14.39 -30.86
N ALA A 3 -14.43 -13.95 -32.11
CA ALA A 3 -13.24 -14.11 -32.96
C ALA A 3 -12.44 -12.79 -33.18
N ALA A 4 -12.91 -11.65 -32.69
CA ALA A 4 -12.26 -10.35 -32.94
C ALA A 4 -11.26 -9.92 -31.86
N ALA A 5 -11.25 -10.56 -30.68
CA ALA A 5 -10.45 -10.11 -29.53
C ALA A 5 -8.96 -10.47 -29.64
N ASP A 6 -8.60 -11.54 -30.36
CA ASP A 6 -7.21 -11.96 -30.55
C ASP A 6 -6.38 -11.02 -31.46
N LEU A 7 -7.00 -9.97 -31.99
CA LEU A 7 -6.33 -8.99 -32.87
C LEU A 7 -5.78 -7.78 -32.13
N VAL A 8 -6.14 -7.56 -30.86
CA VAL A 8 -5.67 -6.39 -30.09
C VAL A 8 -4.44 -6.78 -29.31
N VAL A 9 -3.30 -6.16 -29.65
CA VAL A 9 -2.02 -6.36 -28.95
C VAL A 9 -1.75 -5.14 -28.08
N PRO A 10 -1.91 -5.23 -26.75
CA PRO A 10 -1.54 -4.15 -25.84
C PRO A 10 -0.09 -3.74 -25.98
N THR A 11 0.15 -2.43 -26.05
CA THR A 11 1.50 -1.87 -25.98
C THR A 11 1.94 -1.70 -24.52
N LEU A 12 3.24 -1.80 -24.27
CA LEU A 12 3.87 -1.43 -23.02
C LEU A 12 4.52 -0.05 -23.17
N ALA A 13 4.06 0.94 -22.42
CA ALA A 13 4.75 2.23 -22.34
C ALA A 13 5.99 2.11 -21.47
N ILE A 14 7.08 2.70 -21.95
CA ILE A 14 8.38 2.71 -21.30
C ILE A 14 8.84 4.15 -21.16
N ARG A 15 9.17 4.52 -19.92
CA ARG A 15 9.86 5.77 -19.59
C ARG A 15 11.24 5.44 -19.08
N SER A 16 12.27 5.93 -19.77
CA SER A 16 13.67 5.73 -19.42
C SER A 16 14.39 7.06 -19.23
N SER A 17 15.66 7.01 -18.83
CA SER A 17 16.53 8.17 -18.73
C SER A 17 16.92 8.80 -20.08
N VAL A 18 16.55 8.17 -21.20
CA VAL A 18 16.92 8.64 -22.55
C VAL A 18 15.73 8.87 -23.48
N ALA A 19 14.59 8.21 -23.23
CA ALA A 19 13.43 8.29 -24.10
C ALA A 19 12.12 7.91 -23.39
N VAL A 20 11.01 8.37 -23.98
CA VAL A 20 9.68 7.78 -23.83
C VAL A 20 9.36 7.00 -25.10
N GLU A 21 8.95 5.74 -24.97
CA GLU A 21 8.68 4.88 -26.12
C GLU A 21 7.63 3.82 -25.80
N LEU A 22 6.97 3.32 -26.84
CA LEU A 22 6.05 2.18 -26.72
C LEU A 22 6.66 0.93 -27.34
N TRP A 23 6.51 -0.18 -26.62
CA TRP A 23 6.95 -1.50 -27.05
C TRP A 23 5.74 -2.39 -27.27
N SER A 24 5.84 -3.35 -28.19
CA SER A 24 4.82 -4.38 -28.37
C SER A 24 5.46 -5.68 -28.81
N SER A 25 4.76 -6.79 -28.62
CA SER A 25 5.18 -8.07 -29.15
C SER A 25 4.45 -8.36 -30.48
N ALA A 26 5.03 -9.19 -31.35
CA ALA A 26 4.34 -9.73 -32.53
C ALA A 26 3.55 -11.02 -32.22
N GLY A 27 3.60 -11.52 -30.97
CA GLY A 27 2.88 -12.69 -30.52
C GLY A 27 3.49 -13.30 -29.26
N SER A 28 2.81 -14.26 -28.63
CA SER A 28 3.24 -14.84 -27.34
C SER A 28 4.65 -15.45 -27.31
N LYS A 29 5.23 -15.76 -28.48
CA LYS A 29 6.59 -16.31 -28.63
C LYS A 29 7.62 -15.29 -29.13
N GLN A 30 7.21 -14.06 -29.41
CA GLN A 30 8.07 -13.01 -29.94
C GLN A 30 8.44 -12.02 -28.81
N PRO A 31 9.65 -11.45 -28.83
CA PRO A 31 10.07 -10.51 -27.81
C PRO A 31 9.21 -9.23 -27.86
N PHE A 32 9.07 -8.56 -26.71
CA PHE A 32 8.63 -7.18 -26.69
C PHE A 32 9.79 -6.30 -27.14
N GLU A 33 9.53 -5.44 -28.11
CA GLU A 33 10.50 -4.49 -28.64
C GLU A 33 9.79 -3.23 -29.15
N HIS A 34 10.56 -2.17 -29.33
CA HIS A 34 10.06 -0.96 -29.99
C HIS A 34 9.82 -1.25 -31.47
N LYS A 35 8.64 -0.90 -31.98
CA LYS A 35 8.31 -1.03 -33.41
C LYS A 35 8.32 0.36 -34.06
N PRO A 36 8.79 0.51 -35.33
CA PRO A 36 8.94 1.82 -35.98
C PRO A 36 7.67 2.67 -36.10
N HIS A 37 6.49 2.05 -36.15
CA HIS A 37 5.21 2.75 -36.21
C HIS A 37 4.75 3.27 -34.84
N LEU A 38 5.35 2.80 -33.74
CA LEU A 38 4.99 3.21 -32.40
C LEU A 38 5.71 4.51 -32.02
N PRO A 39 5.10 5.35 -31.17
CA PRO A 39 5.74 6.54 -30.64
C PRO A 39 7.07 6.26 -29.94
N ARG A 40 8.07 7.08 -30.27
CA ARG A 40 9.32 7.22 -29.54
C ARG A 40 9.77 8.67 -29.58
N GLU A 41 10.15 9.19 -28.42
CA GLU A 41 10.70 10.53 -28.29
C GLU A 41 11.91 10.50 -27.36
N GLU A 42 13.04 10.95 -27.87
CA GLU A 42 14.27 11.08 -27.08
C GLU A 42 14.16 12.27 -26.14
N THR A 43 14.21 12.00 -24.84
CA THR A 43 14.17 13.02 -23.80
C THR A 43 14.78 12.48 -22.52
N LYS A 44 15.59 13.33 -21.86
CA LYS A 44 16.18 13.05 -20.54
C LYS A 44 15.32 13.60 -19.40
N SER A 45 14.26 14.32 -19.71
CA SER A 45 13.49 15.14 -18.76
C SER A 45 12.04 14.67 -18.59
N SER A 46 11.70 13.49 -19.10
CA SER A 46 10.35 12.94 -18.93
C SER A 46 10.06 12.56 -17.48
N ARG A 47 9.00 13.15 -16.92
CA ARG A 47 8.59 12.92 -15.53
C ARG A 47 7.43 11.94 -15.40
N SER A 48 6.60 11.83 -16.44
CA SER A 48 5.33 11.13 -16.38
C SER A 48 4.95 10.55 -17.75
N ILE A 49 4.35 9.36 -17.68
CA ILE A 49 3.62 8.68 -18.75
C ILE A 49 2.26 8.27 -18.15
N CYS A 50 1.23 8.20 -18.97
CA CYS A 50 -0.10 7.77 -18.53
C CYS A 50 -0.95 7.32 -19.74
N PHE A 51 -1.57 6.16 -19.66
CA PHE A 51 -2.66 5.78 -20.56
C PHE A 51 -4.02 6.24 -20.02
N SER A 52 -4.94 6.57 -20.91
CA SER A 52 -6.34 6.69 -20.53
C SER A 52 -6.90 5.33 -20.10
N SER A 53 -7.90 5.32 -19.22
CA SER A 53 -8.55 4.11 -18.68
C SER A 53 -9.02 3.10 -19.75
N ASN A 54 -9.35 3.60 -20.94
CA ASN A 54 -9.81 2.83 -22.08
C ASN A 54 -8.74 2.58 -23.16
N GLY A 55 -7.50 3.02 -22.95
CA GLY A 55 -6.37 2.83 -23.86
C GLY A 55 -6.37 3.67 -25.12
N ARG A 56 -7.36 4.57 -25.29
CA ARG A 56 -7.51 5.39 -26.49
C ARG A 56 -6.47 6.50 -26.58
N TYR A 57 -5.98 6.98 -25.45
CA TYR A 57 -5.02 8.07 -25.40
C TYR A 57 -3.79 7.68 -24.59
N PHE A 58 -2.64 8.18 -25.02
CA PHE A 58 -1.38 8.10 -24.30
C PHE A 58 -0.83 9.50 -24.12
N ALA A 59 -0.59 9.89 -22.87
CA ALA A 59 0.00 11.18 -22.54
C ALA A 59 1.37 11.00 -21.90
N TYR A 60 2.31 11.87 -22.25
CA TYR A 60 3.62 11.93 -21.59
C TYR A 60 4.15 13.36 -21.53
N SER A 61 4.99 13.62 -20.53
CA SER A 61 5.79 14.85 -20.43
C SER A 61 7.18 14.62 -21.00
N ASN A 62 7.72 15.58 -21.75
CA ASN A 62 9.08 15.54 -22.28
C ASN A 62 10.04 16.58 -21.64
N GLY A 63 9.54 17.37 -20.69
CA GLY A 63 10.27 18.45 -20.01
C GLY A 63 10.15 19.83 -20.68
N GLN A 64 9.53 19.92 -21.86
CA GLN A 64 9.16 21.16 -22.55
C GLN A 64 7.63 21.32 -22.58
N GLU A 65 6.92 20.22 -22.82
CA GLU A 65 5.49 20.16 -23.00
C GLU A 65 4.94 18.78 -22.60
N VAL A 66 3.62 18.67 -22.61
CA VAL A 66 2.90 17.39 -22.50
C VAL A 66 2.26 17.11 -23.85
N LYS A 67 2.51 15.94 -24.42
CA LYS A 67 1.87 15.49 -25.66
C LYS A 67 0.80 14.46 -25.34
N VAL A 68 -0.32 14.55 -26.03
CA VAL A 68 -1.40 13.55 -25.98
C VAL A 68 -1.56 12.93 -27.35
N LEU A 69 -1.36 11.63 -27.44
CA LEU A 69 -1.43 10.85 -28.67
C LEU A 69 -2.68 9.97 -28.65
N GLN A 70 -3.28 9.74 -29.80
CA GLN A 70 -4.35 8.77 -29.96
C GLN A 70 -3.79 7.41 -30.38
N ALA A 71 -4.16 6.37 -29.65
CA ALA A 71 -3.75 5.01 -29.98
C ALA A 71 -4.38 4.57 -31.31
N SER A 72 -3.53 4.19 -32.27
CA SER A 72 -3.99 3.56 -33.51
C SER A 72 -4.35 2.09 -33.26
N ARG A 73 -5.47 1.65 -33.83
CA ARG A 73 -5.84 0.21 -33.88
C ARG A 73 -5.16 -0.52 -35.02
N ASP A 74 -4.78 0.21 -36.07
CA ASP A 74 -4.01 -0.36 -37.16
C ASP A 74 -2.55 -0.46 -36.73
N SER A 75 -2.04 -1.69 -36.70
CA SER A 75 -0.66 -2.00 -36.32
C SER A 75 0.37 -1.43 -37.29
N ALA A 76 -0.04 -0.93 -38.46
CA ALA A 76 0.85 -0.26 -39.41
C ALA A 76 0.84 1.28 -39.28
N ALA A 77 -0.17 1.87 -38.63
CA ALA A 77 -0.34 3.31 -38.58
C ALA A 77 0.26 3.93 -37.31
N SER A 78 0.92 5.07 -37.49
CA SER A 78 1.48 5.85 -36.39
C SER A 78 0.37 6.46 -35.52
N TRP A 79 0.70 6.73 -34.26
CA TRP A 79 -0.24 7.33 -33.32
C TRP A 79 -0.20 8.85 -33.47
N PRO A 80 -1.26 9.50 -33.96
CA PRO A 80 -1.25 10.94 -34.19
C PRO A 80 -1.26 11.70 -32.87
N VAL A 81 -0.59 12.85 -32.83
CA VAL A 81 -0.68 13.82 -31.73
C VAL A 81 -2.02 14.55 -31.86
N ILE A 82 -2.83 14.49 -30.80
CA ILE A 82 -4.14 15.15 -30.72
C ILE A 82 -3.99 16.56 -30.18
N CYS A 83 -3.23 16.73 -29.11
CA CYS A 83 -2.95 18.04 -28.55
C CYS A 83 -1.58 18.08 -27.85
N VAL A 84 -1.08 19.30 -27.72
CA VAL A 84 0.18 19.64 -27.06
C VAL A 84 -0.13 20.70 -26.01
N LEU A 85 0.27 20.44 -24.77
CA LEU A 85 -0.03 21.29 -23.62
C LEU A 85 1.26 21.94 -23.11
N PRO A 86 1.30 23.26 -22.89
CA PRO A 86 2.51 24.01 -22.54
C PRO A 86 2.90 23.83 -21.05
N ARG A 87 3.12 22.58 -20.63
CA ARG A 87 3.42 22.19 -19.23
C ARG A 87 4.82 21.54 -19.09
N PRO A 88 5.91 22.31 -19.20
CA PRO A 88 7.28 21.79 -19.08
C PRO A 88 7.59 21.18 -17.71
N LYS A 89 6.81 21.56 -16.68
CA LYS A 89 7.03 21.14 -15.29
C LYS A 89 5.98 20.13 -14.81
N ALA A 90 5.12 19.63 -15.69
CA ALA A 90 4.16 18.57 -15.39
C ALA A 90 4.88 17.39 -14.74
N PHE A 91 4.54 17.13 -13.47
CA PHE A 91 5.10 16.05 -12.69
C PHE A 91 4.16 14.85 -12.67
N TYR A 92 2.86 15.11 -12.54
CA TYR A 92 1.82 14.09 -12.64
C TYR A 92 0.83 14.39 -13.75
N LEU A 93 0.32 13.32 -14.35
CA LEU A 93 -0.72 13.32 -15.38
C LEU A 93 -1.81 12.35 -14.95
N GLN A 94 -3.07 12.68 -15.21
CA GLN A 94 -4.18 11.77 -14.98
C GLN A 94 -5.34 12.09 -15.92
N PHE A 95 -5.76 11.10 -16.70
CA PHE A 95 -6.99 11.21 -17.48
C PHE A 95 -8.23 11.10 -16.60
N SER A 96 -9.29 11.81 -16.98
CA SER A 96 -10.64 11.58 -16.46
C SER A 96 -11.16 10.18 -16.87
N PRO A 97 -12.20 9.64 -16.22
CA PRO A 97 -12.64 8.25 -16.40
C PRO A 97 -12.97 7.80 -17.84
N ARG A 98 -13.41 8.71 -18.72
CA ARG A 98 -13.66 8.42 -20.15
C ARG A 98 -12.53 8.94 -21.05
N GLY A 99 -11.59 9.70 -20.48
CA GLY A 99 -10.46 10.31 -21.17
C GLY A 99 -10.83 11.57 -21.94
N SER A 100 -11.95 12.24 -21.62
CA SER A 100 -12.32 13.52 -22.24
C SER A 100 -11.46 14.67 -21.72
N TYR A 101 -10.94 14.54 -20.50
CA TYR A 101 -10.08 15.52 -19.85
C TYR A 101 -8.74 14.93 -19.43
N LEU A 102 -7.71 15.76 -19.42
CA LEU A 102 -6.40 15.44 -18.86
C LEU A 102 -6.07 16.45 -17.75
N CYS A 103 -5.88 15.94 -16.54
CA CYS A 103 -5.36 16.71 -15.42
C CYS A 103 -3.83 16.70 -15.45
N THR A 104 -3.23 17.86 -15.25
CA THR A 104 -1.80 18.04 -15.07
C THR A 104 -1.53 18.65 -13.70
N TRP A 105 -0.45 18.22 -13.05
CA TRP A 105 -0.01 18.78 -11.78
C TRP A 105 1.48 19.08 -11.78
N GLU A 106 1.83 20.26 -11.27
CA GLU A 106 3.20 20.73 -11.09
C GLU A 106 3.46 21.10 -9.62
N HIS A 107 4.73 21.09 -9.21
CA HIS A 107 5.10 21.59 -7.90
C HIS A 107 4.69 23.05 -7.73
N TYR A 108 3.88 23.33 -6.70
CA TYR A 108 3.52 24.68 -6.34
C TYR A 108 4.78 25.48 -5.99
N ALA A 109 5.01 26.58 -6.70
CA ALA A 109 6.12 27.49 -6.49
C ALA A 109 5.61 28.93 -6.43
N ILE A 110 6.20 29.72 -5.54
CA ILE A 110 6.03 31.16 -5.46
C ILE A 110 7.31 31.78 -6.02
N THR A 111 7.17 32.71 -6.95
CA THR A 111 8.31 33.43 -7.55
C THR A 111 8.25 34.91 -7.19
N LYS A 112 9.35 35.63 -7.39
CA LYS A 112 9.41 37.07 -7.08
C LYS A 112 8.42 37.89 -7.92
N ASP A 113 8.15 37.44 -9.14
CA ASP A 113 7.20 38.00 -10.09
C ASP A 113 5.75 37.63 -9.81
N ARG A 114 5.49 36.52 -9.10
CA ARG A 114 4.14 36.05 -8.72
C ARG A 114 4.09 35.65 -7.24
N PRO A 115 4.06 36.64 -6.32
CA PRO A 115 4.07 36.37 -4.87
C PRO A 115 2.83 35.61 -4.38
N GLU A 116 1.70 35.71 -5.08
CA GLU A 116 0.47 34.95 -4.82
C GLU A 116 0.56 33.47 -5.26
N GLY A 117 1.60 33.12 -6.02
CA GLY A 117 1.73 31.81 -6.68
C GLY A 117 0.90 31.73 -7.96
N SER A 118 1.04 30.63 -8.69
CA SER A 118 0.24 30.36 -9.90
C SER A 118 -0.50 29.05 -9.80
N PRO A 119 -1.64 28.88 -10.51
CA PRO A 119 -2.30 27.60 -10.62
C PRO A 119 -1.33 26.52 -11.08
N ASN A 120 -1.30 25.43 -10.35
CA ASN A 120 -0.38 24.31 -10.57
C ASN A 120 -1.11 22.99 -10.80
N LEU A 121 -2.43 22.95 -10.59
CA LEU A 121 -3.32 21.89 -11.07
C LEU A 121 -4.19 22.47 -12.17
N LEU A 122 -4.12 21.88 -13.36
CA LEU A 122 -4.86 22.32 -14.53
C LEU A 122 -5.58 21.14 -15.19
N VAL A 123 -6.74 21.40 -15.79
CA VAL A 123 -7.53 20.42 -16.54
C VAL A 123 -7.70 20.93 -17.96
N TYR A 124 -7.39 20.05 -18.91
CA TYR A 124 -7.49 20.31 -20.33
C TYR A 124 -8.54 19.40 -20.96
N GLU A 125 -9.33 19.92 -21.89
CA GLU A 125 -10.13 19.09 -22.78
C GLU A 125 -9.22 18.42 -23.81
N VAL A 126 -9.22 17.09 -23.87
CA VAL A 126 -8.27 16.32 -24.69
C VAL A 126 -8.47 16.57 -26.18
N ALA A 127 -9.72 16.71 -26.62
CA ALA A 127 -10.05 16.86 -28.03
C ALA A 127 -9.56 18.18 -28.65
N THR A 128 -9.52 19.25 -27.85
CA THR A 128 -9.20 20.61 -28.31
C THR A 128 -7.87 21.13 -27.77
N GLY A 129 -7.36 20.56 -26.68
CA GLY A 129 -6.20 21.07 -25.94
C GLY A 129 -6.49 22.33 -25.12
N VAL A 130 -7.75 22.76 -25.03
CA VAL A 130 -8.15 23.97 -24.30
C VAL A 130 -8.10 23.73 -22.80
N GLU A 131 -7.53 24.69 -22.07
CA GLU A 131 -7.58 24.75 -20.62
C GLU A 131 -8.99 25.11 -20.16
N VAL A 132 -9.64 24.22 -19.41
CA VAL A 132 -11.03 24.41 -18.94
C VAL A 132 -11.11 24.67 -17.44
N PHE A 133 -10.03 24.37 -16.70
CA PHE A 133 -9.98 24.57 -15.25
C PHE A 133 -8.54 24.76 -14.77
N ALA A 134 -8.34 25.66 -13.81
CA ALA A 134 -7.06 25.89 -13.17
C ALA A 134 -7.23 26.26 -11.70
N ILE A 135 -6.44 25.66 -10.81
CA ILE A 135 -6.44 25.99 -9.39
C ILE A 135 -5.06 25.80 -8.74
N VAL A 136 -4.85 26.49 -7.63
CA VAL A 136 -3.72 26.26 -6.73
C VAL A 136 -4.00 25.03 -5.86
N GLN A 137 -3.23 23.96 -6.06
CA GLN A 137 -3.23 22.76 -5.22
C GLN A 137 -1.85 22.58 -4.57
N LYS A 138 -1.74 23.06 -3.32
CA LYS A 138 -0.47 23.04 -2.56
C LYS A 138 -0.09 21.64 -2.08
N ASN A 139 -1.07 20.76 -1.86
CA ASN A 139 -0.78 19.42 -1.40
C ASN A 139 -0.34 18.55 -2.58
N GLN A 140 0.85 17.94 -2.46
CA GLN A 140 1.32 16.97 -3.45
C GLN A 140 0.66 15.59 -3.23
N ALA A 141 0.41 15.23 -1.97
CA ALA A 141 -0.37 14.05 -1.64
C ALA A 141 -1.84 14.33 -1.96
N ASP A 142 -2.55 13.35 -2.52
CA ASP A 142 -3.98 13.46 -2.86
C ASP A 142 -4.32 14.65 -3.75
N TRP A 143 -3.41 15.02 -4.65
CA TRP A 143 -3.61 16.11 -5.61
C TRP A 143 -4.73 15.81 -6.62
N GLN A 144 -5.03 14.53 -6.84
CA GLN A 144 -5.93 14.05 -7.89
C GLN A 144 -7.36 14.55 -7.67
N PRO A 145 -7.99 15.15 -8.68
CA PRO A 145 -9.42 15.38 -8.66
C PRO A 145 -10.21 14.06 -8.69
N SER A 146 -11.36 14.07 -8.05
CA SER A 146 -12.35 13.00 -8.17
C SER A 146 -13.30 13.31 -9.33
N TRP A 147 -13.62 12.28 -10.10
CA TRP A 147 -14.58 12.36 -11.19
C TRP A 147 -15.70 11.34 -11.00
N SER A 148 -16.91 11.70 -11.39
CA SER A 148 -17.97 10.73 -11.69
C SER A 148 -17.60 9.89 -12.92
N ALA A 149 -18.13 8.67 -13.02
CA ALA A 149 -17.79 7.74 -14.09
C ALA A 149 -18.22 8.23 -15.49
N ASP A 150 -19.28 9.04 -15.56
CA ASP A 150 -19.76 9.68 -16.79
C ASP A 150 -19.14 11.06 -17.04
N GLU A 151 -18.25 11.54 -16.16
CA GLU A 151 -17.62 12.86 -16.20
C GLU A 151 -18.59 14.04 -16.04
N SER A 152 -19.84 13.81 -15.62
CA SER A 152 -20.83 14.88 -15.39
C SER A 152 -20.54 15.71 -14.13
N ILE A 153 -19.76 15.16 -13.21
CA ILE A 153 -19.36 15.78 -11.94
C ILE A 153 -17.85 15.68 -11.80
N PHE A 154 -17.25 16.82 -11.48
CA PHE A 154 -15.86 16.98 -11.08
C PHE A 154 -15.80 17.50 -9.65
N ALA A 155 -14.88 16.98 -8.84
CA ALA A 155 -14.72 17.44 -7.47
C ALA A 155 -13.28 17.39 -6.99
N LEU A 156 -12.89 18.33 -6.14
CA LEU A 156 -11.58 18.35 -5.50
C LEU A 156 -11.65 18.91 -4.09
N VAL A 157 -10.65 18.62 -3.27
CA VAL A 157 -10.52 19.17 -1.93
C VAL A 157 -9.50 20.30 -1.92
N VAL A 158 -9.92 21.46 -1.43
CA VAL A 158 -9.08 22.65 -1.22
C VAL A 158 -9.22 23.08 0.23
N GLY A 159 -8.11 23.09 0.97
CA GLY A 159 -8.12 23.50 2.38
C GLY A 159 -8.97 22.61 3.32
N GLY A 160 -9.40 21.43 2.87
CA GLY A 160 -10.30 20.53 3.61
C GLY A 160 -11.78 20.73 3.30
N GLU A 161 -12.14 21.66 2.42
CA GLU A 161 -13.47 21.78 1.82
C GLU A 161 -13.46 21.07 0.46
N ALA A 162 -14.41 20.16 0.25
CA ALA A 162 -14.66 19.55 -1.05
C ALA A 162 -15.55 20.48 -1.89
N LEU A 163 -15.09 20.80 -3.09
CA LEU A 163 -15.75 21.65 -4.08
C LEU A 163 -16.24 20.78 -5.23
N PHE A 164 -17.52 20.89 -5.59
CA PHE A 164 -18.14 20.15 -6.69
C PHE A 164 -18.47 21.09 -7.85
N TYR A 165 -18.31 20.59 -9.06
CA TYR A 165 -18.57 21.26 -10.33
C TYR A 165 -19.43 20.32 -11.17
N ASP A 166 -20.63 20.79 -11.54
CA ASP A 166 -21.56 20.05 -12.40
C ASP A 166 -21.31 20.43 -13.86
N LEU A 167 -20.82 19.49 -14.66
CA LEU A 167 -20.41 19.69 -16.05
C LEU A 167 -21.53 19.35 -17.06
N GLY A 168 -22.75 19.10 -16.58
CA GLY A 168 -23.88 18.67 -17.42
C GLY A 168 -24.30 19.67 -18.50
N GLU A 169 -24.07 20.97 -18.28
CA GLU A 169 -24.31 22.03 -19.28
C GLU A 169 -23.07 22.37 -20.13
N GLY A 170 -22.01 21.55 -20.05
CA GLY A 170 -20.74 21.77 -20.73
C GLY A 170 -19.63 22.31 -19.81
N ALA A 171 -18.37 22.12 -20.23
CA ALA A 171 -17.19 22.42 -19.44
C ALA A 171 -17.09 23.91 -19.06
N GLU A 172 -17.35 24.82 -20.00
CA GLU A 172 -17.23 26.27 -19.77
C GLU A 172 -18.11 26.76 -18.61
N LYS A 173 -19.40 26.42 -18.63
CA LYS A 173 -20.32 26.78 -17.56
C LYS A 173 -20.06 25.97 -16.28
N GLY A 174 -19.81 24.68 -16.43
CA GLY A 174 -19.68 23.76 -15.30
C GLY A 174 -18.46 24.05 -14.43
N PHE A 175 -17.35 24.49 -15.03
CA PHE A 175 -16.13 24.85 -14.29
C PHE A 175 -16.12 26.29 -13.76
N ALA A 176 -17.01 27.16 -14.23
CA ALA A 176 -17.02 28.58 -13.86
C ALA A 176 -17.28 28.80 -12.36
N THR A 177 -18.17 28.01 -11.75
CA THR A 177 -18.50 28.14 -10.32
C THR A 177 -18.75 26.79 -9.68
N THR A 178 -18.44 26.68 -8.39
CA THR A 178 -18.74 25.47 -7.61
C THR A 178 -20.25 25.36 -7.40
N SER A 179 -20.85 24.24 -7.78
CA SER A 179 -22.28 24.00 -7.58
C SER A 179 -22.63 23.62 -6.14
N ARG A 180 -21.75 22.87 -5.47
CA ARG A 180 -21.94 22.39 -4.10
C ARG A 180 -20.62 22.31 -3.35
N LYS A 181 -20.73 22.29 -2.01
CA LYS A 181 -19.58 22.18 -1.10
C LYS A 181 -19.92 21.29 0.09
N ILE A 182 -18.92 20.60 0.63
CA ILE A 182 -19.01 19.87 1.89
C ILE A 182 -17.67 19.87 2.61
N GLY A 183 -17.69 19.89 3.95
CA GLY A 183 -16.48 19.83 4.76
C GLY A 183 -16.03 21.19 5.29
N GLY A 184 -14.72 21.46 5.21
CA GLY A 184 -14.09 22.69 5.71
C GLY A 184 -13.12 22.48 6.87
N SER A 185 -13.06 21.26 7.43
CA SER A 185 -12.05 20.89 8.43
C SER A 185 -10.72 20.55 7.76
N ARG A 186 -9.61 21.07 8.29
CA ARG A 186 -8.27 20.72 7.83
C ARG A 186 -8.06 19.21 7.81
N GLY A 187 -7.60 18.68 6.68
CA GLY A 187 -7.39 17.25 6.47
C GLY A 187 -8.64 16.48 6.03
N GLY A 188 -9.73 17.17 5.69
CA GLY A 188 -10.86 16.53 5.01
C GLY A 188 -10.42 15.87 3.70
N MET A 189 -11.00 14.71 3.37
CA MET A 189 -10.71 13.99 2.14
C MET A 189 -12.01 13.58 1.46
N LEU A 190 -12.01 13.57 0.13
CA LEU A 190 -13.14 13.19 -0.71
C LEU A 190 -12.79 11.97 -1.55
N SER A 191 -13.76 11.10 -1.77
CA SER A 191 -13.68 10.06 -2.79
C SER A 191 -15.05 9.86 -3.45
N LEU A 192 -15.13 10.07 -4.76
CA LEU A 192 -16.32 9.73 -5.56
C LEU A 192 -16.31 8.23 -5.89
N GLY A 193 -17.47 7.58 -5.71
CA GLY A 193 -17.66 6.18 -6.07
C GLY A 193 -17.77 5.99 -7.59
N PRO A 194 -17.16 4.94 -8.15
CA PRO A 194 -17.29 4.60 -9.57
C PRO A 194 -18.67 4.01 -9.88
N GLY A 195 -19.01 3.88 -11.16
CA GLY A 195 -20.21 3.17 -11.61
C GLY A 195 -21.40 4.09 -11.89
N ASN A 196 -22.50 3.92 -11.16
CA ASN A 196 -23.76 4.59 -11.48
C ASN A 196 -23.70 6.10 -11.18
N CYS A 197 -24.31 6.90 -12.06
CA CYS A 197 -24.53 8.32 -11.84
C CYS A 197 -26.03 8.59 -11.54
N PRO A 198 -26.35 9.50 -10.59
CA PRO A 198 -25.41 10.28 -9.78
C PRO A 198 -24.63 9.40 -8.78
N PRO A 199 -23.34 9.71 -8.53
CA PRO A 199 -22.45 8.86 -7.78
C PRO A 199 -22.77 8.87 -6.29
N PHE A 200 -22.45 7.77 -5.62
CA PHE A 200 -22.18 7.83 -4.19
C PHE A 200 -20.83 8.48 -3.95
N LEU A 201 -20.66 9.10 -2.79
CA LEU A 201 -19.38 9.68 -2.40
C LEU A 201 -19.11 9.48 -0.92
N ALA A 202 -17.83 9.44 -0.58
CA ALA A 202 -17.35 9.36 0.78
C ALA A 202 -16.59 10.62 1.14
N PHE A 203 -16.92 11.20 2.30
CA PHE A 203 -16.21 12.33 2.84
C PHE A 203 -15.66 11.97 4.22
N TYR A 204 -14.33 12.03 4.34
CA TYR A 204 -13.62 11.83 5.59
C TYR A 204 -13.39 13.17 6.30
N THR A 205 -13.69 13.20 7.60
CA THR A 205 -13.48 14.34 8.49
C THR A 205 -12.59 13.89 9.66
N PRO A 206 -11.37 14.43 9.78
CA PRO A 206 -10.50 14.14 10.92
C PRO A 206 -11.12 14.58 12.25
N GLY A 207 -10.96 13.77 13.28
CA GLY A 207 -11.40 14.08 14.63
C GLY A 207 -10.56 15.19 15.26
N ALA A 208 -11.20 16.24 15.76
CA ALA A 208 -10.52 17.34 16.45
C ALA A 208 -10.45 17.12 17.96
N LYS A 209 -9.30 17.42 18.58
CA LYS A 209 -9.13 17.50 20.05
C LYS A 209 -9.64 16.27 20.83
N GLY A 210 -9.43 15.06 20.31
CA GLY A 210 -9.84 13.80 20.95
C GLY A 210 -11.21 13.29 20.53
N ALA A 211 -11.97 14.05 19.74
CA ALA A 211 -13.14 13.53 19.04
C ALA A 211 -12.73 12.43 18.05
N PRO A 212 -13.60 11.45 17.77
CA PRO A 212 -13.34 10.43 16.77
C PRO A 212 -13.31 11.06 15.36
N SER A 213 -12.52 10.46 14.47
CA SER A 213 -12.63 10.75 13.04
C SER A 213 -13.86 10.05 12.48
N MET A 214 -14.43 10.60 11.42
CA MET A 214 -15.63 10.06 10.78
C MET A 214 -15.49 10.03 9.27
N CYS A 215 -15.94 8.94 8.67
CA CYS A 215 -16.19 8.86 7.24
C CYS A 215 -17.70 8.74 7.01
N LYS A 216 -18.25 9.63 6.18
CA LYS A 216 -19.67 9.70 5.85
C LYS A 216 -19.87 9.41 4.37
N LEU A 217 -20.89 8.62 4.08
CA LEU A 217 -21.32 8.27 2.74
C LEU A 217 -22.53 9.12 2.37
N TYR A 218 -22.53 9.66 1.15
CA TYR A 218 -23.63 10.44 0.59
C TYR A 218 -23.99 9.92 -0.80
N LYS A 219 -25.19 10.25 -1.26
CA LYS A 219 -25.58 10.09 -2.67
C LYS A 219 -25.73 11.47 -3.28
N TYR A 220 -24.90 11.83 -4.25
CA TYR A 220 -24.99 13.13 -4.89
C TYR A 220 -26.37 13.32 -5.55
N PRO A 221 -27.00 14.51 -5.54
CA PRO A 221 -26.55 15.79 -4.99
C PRO A 221 -26.87 16.03 -3.49
N ALA A 222 -27.36 15.02 -2.78
CA ALA A 222 -27.82 15.11 -1.41
C ALA A 222 -26.65 15.09 -0.41
N LEU A 223 -26.08 16.28 -0.12
CA LEU A 223 -24.89 16.47 0.72
C LEU A 223 -25.19 17.02 2.13
N GLY A 224 -26.47 17.16 2.48
CA GLY A 224 -26.88 17.65 3.81
C GLY A 224 -26.45 16.70 4.93
N GLN A 225 -26.15 17.21 6.12
CA GLN A 225 -25.72 16.37 7.25
C GLN A 225 -26.75 15.30 7.65
N ASN A 226 -28.04 15.56 7.41
CA ASN A 226 -29.17 14.65 7.63
C ASN A 226 -29.42 13.68 6.44
N GLN A 227 -28.64 13.77 5.36
CA GLN A 227 -28.77 12.97 4.15
C GLN A 227 -27.64 11.93 4.02
N THR A 228 -26.92 11.66 5.11
CA THR A 228 -25.88 10.63 5.14
C THR A 228 -26.50 9.24 4.96
N VAL A 229 -26.02 8.49 3.97
CA VAL A 229 -26.44 7.12 3.69
C VAL A 229 -25.85 6.15 4.72
N ALA A 230 -24.58 6.33 5.05
CA ALA A 230 -23.86 5.53 6.03
C ALA A 230 -22.83 6.41 6.75
N CYS A 231 -22.50 6.09 8.00
CA CYS A 231 -21.50 6.80 8.76
C CYS A 231 -20.66 5.80 9.56
N LYS A 232 -19.34 5.88 9.43
CA LYS A 232 -18.40 5.08 10.22
C LYS A 232 -17.49 6.01 11.01
N SER A 233 -17.54 5.90 12.34
CA SER A 233 -16.61 6.56 13.24
C SER A 233 -15.49 5.61 13.67
N PHE A 234 -14.30 6.15 13.88
CA PHE A 234 -13.13 5.45 14.42
C PHE A 234 -12.22 6.44 15.15
N PHE A 235 -11.58 5.97 16.21
CA PHE A 235 -10.66 6.79 17.00
C PHE A 235 -9.27 6.76 16.38
N GLN A 236 -8.63 7.93 16.29
CA GLN A 236 -7.23 8.10 15.90
C GLN A 236 -6.95 7.52 14.51
N ALA A 237 -7.04 8.34 13.47
CA ALA A 237 -6.54 8.01 12.15
C ALA A 237 -5.82 9.23 11.59
N ASP A 238 -4.51 9.10 11.40
CA ASP A 238 -3.69 10.16 10.82
C ASP A 238 -3.84 10.17 9.29
N ARG A 239 -4.08 8.99 8.71
CA ARG A 239 -4.33 8.79 7.28
C ARG A 239 -5.47 7.78 7.07
N VAL A 240 -6.26 8.03 6.03
CA VAL A 240 -7.36 7.17 5.60
C VAL A 240 -7.28 7.00 4.09
N GLU A 241 -7.30 5.75 3.63
CA GLU A 241 -7.43 5.41 2.21
C GLU A 241 -8.85 4.89 1.94
N MET A 242 -9.51 5.48 0.94
CA MET A 242 -10.88 5.16 0.54
C MET A 242 -10.84 4.33 -0.74
N LEU A 243 -11.22 3.05 -0.64
CA LEU A 243 -11.11 2.07 -1.71
C LEU A 243 -12.51 1.59 -2.11
N TRP A 244 -13.04 2.12 -3.21
CA TRP A 244 -14.32 1.66 -3.75
C TRP A 244 -14.19 0.35 -4.51
N ASN A 245 -15.21 -0.50 -4.42
CA ASN A 245 -15.35 -1.61 -5.35
C ASN A 245 -15.74 -1.08 -6.75
N LYS A 246 -15.49 -1.88 -7.80
CA LYS A 246 -15.71 -1.45 -9.20
C LYS A 246 -17.13 -0.95 -9.50
N ARG A 247 -18.13 -1.46 -8.78
CA ARG A 247 -19.55 -1.08 -8.94
C ARG A 247 -19.96 0.18 -8.15
N GLY A 248 -19.09 0.71 -7.30
CA GLY A 248 -19.41 1.81 -6.38
C GLY A 248 -20.44 1.46 -5.31
N SER A 249 -20.68 0.17 -5.06
CA SER A 249 -21.70 -0.29 -4.11
C SER A 249 -21.15 -0.51 -2.69
N GLY A 250 -19.82 -0.64 -2.56
CA GLY A 250 -19.12 -0.85 -1.31
C GLY A 250 -17.78 -0.13 -1.27
N LEU A 251 -17.40 0.33 -0.08
CA LEU A 251 -16.21 1.12 0.20
C LEU A 251 -15.43 0.47 1.34
N LEU A 252 -14.14 0.24 1.15
CA LEU A 252 -13.21 -0.09 2.23
C LEU A 252 -12.50 1.19 2.69
N LEU A 253 -12.34 1.32 3.99
CA LEU A 253 -11.52 2.35 4.63
C LEU A 253 -10.31 1.65 5.25
N LEU A 254 -9.11 1.94 4.76
CA LEU A 254 -7.87 1.57 5.43
C LEU A 254 -7.42 2.77 6.27
N THR A 255 -7.52 2.64 7.59
CA THR A 255 -7.11 3.68 8.53
C THR A 255 -5.74 3.35 9.08
N SER A 256 -4.91 4.36 9.32
CA SER A 256 -3.60 4.21 9.93
C SER A 256 -3.29 5.32 10.92
N THR A 257 -2.66 4.98 12.04
CA THR A 257 -1.99 5.92 12.94
C THR A 257 -0.48 5.82 12.78
N GLU A 258 0.24 6.92 12.96
CA GLU A 258 1.71 6.93 12.96
C GLU A 258 2.27 6.46 14.31
N VAL A 259 1.60 6.84 15.41
CA VAL A 259 2.04 6.52 16.77
C VAL A 259 0.86 5.98 17.54
N ASP A 260 0.98 4.74 18.02
CA ASP A 260 -0.01 4.19 18.92
C ASP A 260 0.12 4.88 20.28
N LYS A 261 -0.93 5.59 20.69
CA LYS A 261 -0.95 6.32 21.97
C LYS A 261 -0.95 5.39 23.18
N SER A 262 -1.21 4.10 23.01
CA SER A 262 -1.04 3.10 24.06
C SER A 262 0.45 2.84 24.38
N GLY A 263 1.35 3.13 23.43
CA GLY A 263 2.77 2.79 23.51
C GLY A 263 3.08 1.35 23.14
N ALA A 264 2.09 0.52 22.76
CA ALA A 264 2.31 -0.88 22.40
C ALA A 264 3.02 -1.06 21.05
N SER A 265 2.81 -0.13 20.11
CA SER A 265 3.43 -0.19 18.78
C SER A 265 4.07 1.14 18.39
N TYR A 266 5.37 1.08 18.09
CA TYR A 266 6.11 2.20 17.50
C TYR A 266 5.70 2.51 16.04
N TYR A 267 5.06 1.56 15.36
CA TYR A 267 4.65 1.67 13.96
C TYR A 267 3.17 2.08 13.80
N GLY A 268 2.55 2.50 14.90
CA GLY A 268 1.13 2.80 14.95
C GLY A 268 0.26 1.56 14.76
N ASN A 269 -0.99 1.80 14.40
CA ASN A 269 -2.03 0.79 14.23
C ASN A 269 -2.77 1.02 12.91
N GLN A 270 -3.15 -0.07 12.25
CA GLN A 270 -3.94 -0.05 11.02
C GLN A 270 -5.21 -0.86 11.21
N ALA A 271 -6.32 -0.34 10.69
CA ALA A 271 -7.59 -1.05 10.70
C ALA A 271 -8.27 -0.95 9.33
N VAL A 272 -9.06 -1.98 9.00
CA VAL A 272 -9.89 -2.00 7.81
C VAL A 272 -11.35 -1.92 8.22
N HIS A 273 -12.09 -0.99 7.64
CA HIS A 273 -13.53 -0.88 7.80
C HIS A 273 -14.21 -1.01 6.44
N PHE A 274 -15.47 -1.44 6.46
CA PHE A 274 -16.32 -1.53 5.29
C PHE A 274 -17.55 -0.65 5.47
N MET A 275 -17.98 0.00 4.40
CA MET A 275 -19.21 0.78 4.30
C MET A 275 -19.95 0.39 3.02
N ALA A 276 -21.24 0.06 3.12
CA ALA A 276 -22.09 -0.22 1.99
C ALA A 276 -22.96 0.98 1.63
N THR A 277 -23.28 1.12 0.35
CA THR A 277 -24.26 2.10 -0.16
C THR A 277 -25.70 1.84 0.31
N LYS A 278 -25.94 0.72 1.00
CA LYS A 278 -27.22 0.38 1.63
C LYS A 278 -27.33 0.85 3.08
N GLY A 279 -26.27 1.42 3.67
CA GLY A 279 -26.25 1.90 5.05
C GLY A 279 -25.40 1.06 6.00
N ASP A 280 -25.10 -0.19 5.64
CA ASP A 280 -24.33 -1.09 6.50
C ASP A 280 -22.89 -0.61 6.69
N THR A 281 -22.36 -0.75 7.90
CA THR A 281 -20.92 -0.55 8.17
C THR A 281 -20.39 -1.66 9.08
N CYS A 282 -19.19 -2.19 8.79
CA CYS A 282 -18.49 -3.16 9.64
C CYS A 282 -17.02 -2.76 9.83
N SER A 283 -16.42 -3.19 10.95
CA SER A 283 -14.96 -3.30 11.04
C SER A 283 -14.60 -4.71 10.57
N VAL A 284 -13.61 -4.82 9.68
CA VAL A 284 -13.19 -6.12 9.14
C VAL A 284 -12.34 -6.85 10.19
N PRO A 285 -12.76 -8.04 10.66
CA PRO A 285 -11.99 -8.78 11.64
C PRO A 285 -10.75 -9.41 10.99
N LEU A 286 -9.59 -9.17 11.60
CA LEU A 286 -8.30 -9.73 11.19
C LEU A 286 -7.89 -10.78 12.23
N SER A 287 -7.73 -12.04 11.81
CA SER A 287 -7.50 -13.16 12.73
C SER A 287 -6.04 -13.29 13.20
N LYS A 288 -5.16 -12.36 12.82
CA LYS A 288 -3.73 -12.38 13.10
C LYS A 288 -3.29 -10.96 13.43
N GLU A 289 -2.56 -10.83 14.53
CA GLU A 289 -2.01 -9.56 14.98
C GLU A 289 -0.88 -9.08 14.06
N GLY A 290 -0.85 -7.76 13.85
CA GLY A 290 0.18 -7.06 13.10
C GLY A 290 -0.41 -6.09 12.07
N PRO A 291 0.43 -5.49 11.22
CA PRO A 291 0.02 -4.45 10.28
C PRO A 291 -0.82 -5.01 9.13
N VAL A 292 -1.53 -4.13 8.43
CA VAL A 292 -2.21 -4.40 7.17
C VAL A 292 -1.29 -3.99 6.03
N HIS A 293 -0.72 -4.98 5.34
CA HIS A 293 0.21 -4.74 4.23
C HIS A 293 -0.50 -4.35 2.95
N CYS A 294 -1.66 -4.94 2.67
CA CYS A 294 -2.39 -4.71 1.42
C CYS A 294 -3.89 -4.98 1.57
N VAL A 295 -4.70 -4.15 0.93
CA VAL A 295 -6.16 -4.35 0.77
C VAL A 295 -6.48 -4.17 -0.71
N LYS A 296 -7.16 -5.14 -1.33
CA LYS A 296 -7.60 -5.02 -2.73
C LYS A 296 -8.99 -5.60 -2.95
N TRP A 297 -9.82 -4.86 -3.68
CA TRP A 297 -11.09 -5.37 -4.20
C TRP A 297 -10.85 -6.35 -5.35
N SER A 298 -11.66 -7.41 -5.40
CA SER A 298 -11.81 -8.20 -6.62
C SER A 298 -12.51 -7.34 -7.69
N PRO A 299 -12.08 -7.39 -8.97
CA PRO A 299 -12.77 -6.74 -10.07
C PRO A 299 -14.24 -7.15 -10.24
N LYS A 300 -14.62 -8.32 -9.71
CA LYS A 300 -16.02 -8.78 -9.65
C LYS A 300 -16.89 -7.96 -8.69
N ALA A 301 -16.27 -7.17 -7.81
CA ALA A 301 -16.87 -6.25 -6.84
C ALA A 301 -17.68 -6.91 -5.70
N THR A 302 -17.54 -8.22 -5.52
CA THR A 302 -18.29 -9.03 -4.52
C THR A 302 -17.43 -9.54 -3.37
N GLU A 303 -16.12 -9.40 -3.46
CA GLU A 303 -15.15 -9.89 -2.48
C GLU A 303 -13.90 -9.03 -2.51
N PHE A 304 -13.11 -9.07 -1.44
CA PHE A 304 -11.85 -8.35 -1.31
C PHE A 304 -10.83 -9.18 -0.56
N VAL A 305 -9.55 -8.97 -0.85
CA VAL A 305 -8.43 -9.64 -0.18
C VAL A 305 -7.76 -8.66 0.78
N VAL A 306 -7.37 -9.18 1.94
CA VAL A 306 -6.53 -8.46 2.91
C VAL A 306 -5.28 -9.29 3.18
N VAL A 307 -4.11 -8.66 3.09
CA VAL A 307 -2.80 -9.22 3.50
C VAL A 307 -2.39 -8.51 4.79
N TYR A 308 -2.24 -9.25 5.87
CA TYR A 308 -2.08 -8.67 7.21
C TYR A 308 -1.31 -9.56 8.18
N GLY A 309 -0.91 -8.98 9.30
CA GLY A 309 -0.19 -9.64 10.38
C GLY A 309 1.33 -9.57 10.22
N PHE A 310 2.05 -9.87 11.31
CA PHE A 310 3.51 -9.94 11.29
C PHE A 310 4.00 -11.02 10.33
N MET A 311 5.13 -10.77 9.65
CA MET A 311 5.72 -11.71 8.69
C MET A 311 6.10 -13.03 9.39
N PRO A 312 5.78 -14.20 8.80
CA PRO A 312 5.06 -14.40 7.54
C PRO A 312 3.59 -13.97 7.65
N SER A 313 3.14 -13.12 6.72
CA SER A 313 1.81 -12.50 6.80
C SER A 313 0.72 -13.48 6.36
N LYS A 314 -0.48 -13.27 6.90
CA LYS A 314 -1.69 -13.96 6.50
C LYS A 314 -2.31 -13.24 5.29
N ALA A 315 -2.92 -14.00 4.38
CA ALA A 315 -3.79 -13.41 3.35
C ALA A 315 -5.12 -14.15 3.36
N ALA A 316 -6.21 -13.40 3.39
CA ALA A 316 -7.56 -13.95 3.41
C ALA A 316 -8.48 -13.18 2.46
N LEU A 317 -9.42 -13.90 1.86
CA LEU A 317 -10.48 -13.40 0.99
C LEU A 317 -11.75 -13.23 1.80
N TYR A 318 -12.39 -12.07 1.68
CA TYR A 318 -13.57 -11.67 2.44
C TYR A 318 -14.74 -11.37 1.51
N ASN A 319 -15.96 -11.69 1.96
CA ASN A 319 -17.20 -11.30 1.29
C ASN A 319 -17.65 -9.88 1.70
N LEU A 320 -18.77 -9.41 1.15
CA LEU A 320 -19.36 -8.11 1.50
C LEU A 320 -19.91 -8.01 2.94
N LYS A 321 -20.02 -9.12 3.66
CA LYS A 321 -20.42 -9.16 5.08
C LYS A 321 -19.22 -9.07 6.03
N CYS A 322 -18.01 -8.88 5.50
CA CYS A 322 -16.76 -8.93 6.26
C CYS A 322 -16.42 -10.35 6.78
N ASP A 323 -17.00 -11.44 6.25
CA ASP A 323 -16.65 -12.82 6.62
C ASP A 323 -15.52 -13.36 5.75
N VAL A 324 -14.63 -14.17 6.32
CA VAL A 324 -13.59 -14.90 5.58
C VAL A 324 -14.23 -16.00 4.75
N VAL A 325 -14.08 -15.90 3.42
CA VAL A 325 -14.53 -16.90 2.44
C VAL A 325 -13.43 -17.92 2.15
N PHE A 326 -12.18 -17.48 2.18
CA PHE A 326 -11.03 -18.34 1.96
C PHE A 326 -9.78 -17.80 2.65
N ASP A 327 -8.98 -18.70 3.21
CA ASP A 327 -7.72 -18.40 3.85
C ASP A 327 -6.58 -18.94 2.98
N PHE A 328 -5.73 -18.06 2.46
CA PHE A 328 -4.57 -18.43 1.66
C PHE A 328 -3.38 -18.89 2.53
N GLY A 329 -3.55 -18.97 3.85
CA GLY A 329 -2.52 -19.36 4.83
C GLY A 329 -1.58 -18.23 5.23
N GLU A 330 -0.36 -18.58 5.59
CA GLU A 330 0.72 -17.63 5.90
C GLU A 330 1.87 -17.74 4.90
N GLY A 331 2.52 -16.63 4.57
CA GLY A 331 3.66 -16.62 3.67
C GLY A 331 4.44 -15.30 3.66
N PRO A 332 5.62 -15.25 3.01
CA PRO A 332 6.43 -14.04 2.89
C PRO A 332 5.84 -13.11 1.82
N ARG A 333 4.65 -12.55 2.08
CA ARG A 333 3.88 -11.70 1.14
C ARG A 333 3.50 -10.38 1.79
N ASN A 334 3.46 -9.31 1.02
CA ASN A 334 2.98 -7.99 1.45
C ASN A 334 2.08 -7.32 0.41
N CYS A 335 1.86 -7.94 -0.74
CA CYS A 335 1.07 -7.39 -1.83
C CYS A 335 0.12 -8.45 -2.41
N ALA A 336 -0.98 -7.98 -2.98
CA ALA A 336 -1.95 -8.79 -3.70
C ALA A 336 -2.36 -8.08 -4.99
N TYR A 337 -2.54 -8.85 -6.07
CA TYR A 337 -2.93 -8.33 -7.39
C TYR A 337 -3.93 -9.27 -8.03
N PHE A 338 -5.19 -8.85 -8.14
CA PHE A 338 -6.15 -9.54 -8.99
C PHE A 338 -5.85 -9.25 -10.46
N ASN A 339 -6.02 -10.26 -11.32
CA ASN A 339 -6.07 -10.00 -12.75
C ASN A 339 -7.35 -9.23 -13.11
N PRO A 340 -7.47 -8.60 -14.29
CA PRO A 340 -8.60 -7.75 -14.66
C PRO A 340 -10.00 -8.39 -14.54
N PHE A 341 -10.08 -9.73 -14.60
CA PHE A 341 -11.33 -10.50 -14.50
C PHE A 341 -11.66 -10.95 -13.08
N GLY A 342 -10.69 -10.93 -12.17
CA GLY A 342 -10.84 -11.42 -10.79
C GLY A 342 -10.96 -12.94 -10.65
N ASN A 343 -10.56 -13.71 -11.67
CA ASN A 343 -10.49 -15.17 -11.60
C ASN A 343 -9.09 -15.67 -11.19
N LEU A 344 -8.06 -14.82 -11.31
CA LEU A 344 -6.72 -15.06 -10.80
C LEU A 344 -6.30 -13.99 -9.78
N ILE A 345 -5.49 -14.40 -8.81
CA ILE A 345 -4.82 -13.50 -7.88
C ILE A 345 -3.34 -13.88 -7.75
N ALA A 346 -2.46 -12.90 -7.83
CA ALA A 346 -1.06 -13.02 -7.45
C ALA A 346 -0.85 -12.46 -6.04
N LEU A 347 -0.34 -13.30 -5.14
CA LEU A 347 0.11 -12.90 -3.80
C LEU A 347 1.63 -12.82 -3.82
N ALA A 348 2.17 -11.65 -3.52
CA ALA A 348 3.58 -11.35 -3.75
C ALA A 348 4.25 -10.71 -2.53
N GLY A 349 5.55 -10.96 -2.39
CA GLY A 349 6.42 -10.34 -1.39
C GLY A 349 7.53 -9.52 -2.05
N PHE A 350 7.36 -8.20 -2.10
CA PHE A 350 8.31 -7.27 -2.73
C PHE A 350 8.96 -6.31 -1.73
N GLY A 351 9.94 -5.52 -2.20
CA GLY A 351 10.74 -4.61 -1.37
C GLY A 351 11.79 -5.39 -0.58
N ASN A 352 11.67 -5.41 0.76
CA ASN A 352 12.62 -6.13 1.61
C ASN A 352 12.41 -7.65 1.62
N LEU A 353 11.37 -8.15 0.94
CA LEU A 353 11.08 -9.56 0.82
C LEU A 353 11.76 -10.17 -0.41
N PRO A 354 12.00 -11.50 -0.45
CA PRO A 354 12.80 -12.15 -1.50
C PRO A 354 12.21 -12.14 -2.92
N GLY A 355 11.03 -11.55 -3.15
CA GLY A 355 10.34 -11.58 -4.44
C GLY A 355 9.51 -12.83 -4.69
N ALA A 356 9.04 -13.53 -3.65
CA ALA A 356 8.16 -14.69 -3.84
C ALA A 356 6.81 -14.25 -4.42
N VAL A 357 6.32 -14.95 -5.45
CA VAL A 357 5.02 -14.71 -6.09
C VAL A 357 4.27 -16.03 -6.19
N GLU A 358 3.06 -16.06 -5.66
CA GLU A 358 2.14 -17.19 -5.78
C GLU A 358 0.94 -16.78 -6.62
N VAL A 359 0.63 -17.56 -7.65
CA VAL A 359 -0.57 -17.33 -8.47
C VAL A 359 -1.63 -18.36 -8.11
N TRP A 360 -2.84 -17.89 -7.85
CA TRP A 360 -3.96 -18.71 -7.41
C TRP A 360 -5.16 -18.57 -8.36
N ASP A 361 -5.83 -19.69 -8.63
CA ASP A 361 -7.19 -19.72 -9.17
C ASP A 361 -8.15 -19.35 -8.05
N VAL A 362 -8.75 -18.17 -8.16
CA VAL A 362 -9.67 -17.67 -7.14
C VAL A 362 -10.91 -18.55 -7.09
N SER A 363 -11.46 -18.98 -8.22
CA SER A 363 -12.73 -19.73 -8.25
C SER A 363 -12.56 -21.13 -7.66
N LYS A 364 -11.46 -21.81 -7.98
CA LYS A 364 -11.15 -23.16 -7.48
C LYS A 364 -10.43 -23.18 -6.14
N ARG A 365 -10.02 -22.02 -5.61
CA ARG A 365 -9.27 -21.88 -4.36
C ARG A 365 -7.95 -22.66 -4.37
N GLU A 366 -7.27 -22.69 -5.51
CA GLU A 366 -6.11 -23.53 -5.74
C GLU A 366 -4.88 -22.73 -6.19
N LYS A 367 -3.72 -23.07 -5.65
CA LYS A 367 -2.43 -22.50 -6.07
C LYS A 367 -2.00 -23.11 -7.41
N LEU A 368 -1.81 -22.28 -8.42
CA LEU A 368 -1.42 -22.68 -9.77
C LEU A 368 0.09 -22.62 -9.99
N ALA A 369 0.74 -21.59 -9.46
CA ALA A 369 2.16 -21.37 -9.66
C ALA A 369 2.82 -20.75 -8.42
N ASN A 370 4.11 -21.02 -8.27
CA ASN A 370 4.98 -20.39 -7.29
C ASN A 370 6.31 -20.09 -7.97
N LEU A 371 6.69 -18.82 -8.03
CA LEU A 371 7.87 -18.33 -8.71
C LEU A 371 8.56 -17.24 -7.90
N LYS A 372 9.79 -16.89 -8.30
CA LYS A 372 10.59 -15.86 -7.64
C LYS A 372 10.89 -14.72 -8.62
N CYS A 373 10.30 -13.57 -8.36
CA CYS A 373 10.52 -12.31 -9.07
C CYS A 373 11.27 -11.35 -8.12
N ALA A 374 12.56 -11.62 -7.90
CA ALA A 374 13.42 -10.77 -7.09
C ALA A 374 13.48 -9.33 -7.64
N ASP A 375 13.84 -8.37 -6.79
CA ASP A 375 14.11 -6.97 -7.16
C ASP A 375 12.92 -6.19 -7.74
N THR A 376 11.72 -6.78 -7.76
CA THR A 376 10.52 -6.17 -8.34
C THR A 376 10.12 -4.90 -7.59
N THR A 377 10.03 -3.78 -8.31
CA THR A 377 9.48 -2.51 -7.83
C THR A 377 8.09 -2.22 -8.40
N VAL A 378 7.77 -2.78 -9.57
CA VAL A 378 6.48 -2.63 -10.27
C VAL A 378 5.95 -4.01 -10.65
N PHE A 379 4.67 -4.24 -10.40
CA PHE A 379 3.93 -5.42 -10.85
C PHE A 379 2.63 -4.94 -11.50
N GLU A 380 2.32 -5.45 -12.69
CA GLU A 380 1.06 -5.14 -13.36
C GLU A 380 0.56 -6.35 -14.17
N TRP A 381 -0.73 -6.65 -14.07
CA TRP A 381 -1.36 -7.64 -14.93
C TRP A 381 -1.53 -7.06 -16.34
N HIS A 382 -1.25 -7.86 -17.35
CA HIS A 382 -1.59 -7.55 -18.72
C HIS A 382 -3.12 -7.54 -18.90
N PRO A 383 -3.69 -6.71 -19.79
CA PRO A 383 -5.14 -6.59 -19.99
C PRO A 383 -5.87 -7.90 -20.35
N ASN A 384 -5.19 -8.85 -21.00
CA ASN A 384 -5.74 -10.19 -21.29
C ASN A 384 -5.96 -11.05 -20.02
N GLY A 385 -5.41 -10.64 -18.88
CA GLY A 385 -5.54 -11.31 -17.58
C GLY A 385 -4.81 -12.63 -17.44
N GLU A 386 -4.02 -13.05 -18.43
CA GLU A 386 -3.20 -14.27 -18.36
C GLU A 386 -1.73 -13.96 -18.10
N TRP A 387 -1.26 -12.79 -18.54
CA TRP A 387 0.13 -12.40 -18.40
C TRP A 387 0.29 -11.31 -17.36
N PHE A 388 1.48 -11.17 -16.80
CA PHE A 388 1.83 -10.06 -15.92
C PHE A 388 3.29 -9.64 -16.16
N VAL A 389 3.57 -8.36 -15.91
CA VAL A 389 4.91 -7.79 -15.96
C VAL A 389 5.43 -7.56 -14.56
N THR A 390 6.70 -7.83 -14.35
CA THR A 390 7.47 -7.33 -13.20
C THR A 390 8.60 -6.46 -13.72
N ALA A 391 8.82 -5.30 -13.12
CA ALA A 391 9.96 -4.45 -13.45
C ALA A 391 10.71 -3.99 -12.21
N THR A 392 11.99 -3.72 -12.44
CA THR A 392 12.90 -3.10 -11.50
C THR A 392 13.23 -1.71 -12.03
N THR A 393 12.74 -0.67 -11.36
CA THR A 393 12.80 0.72 -11.82
C THR A 393 13.65 1.60 -10.90
N ALA A 394 14.43 2.48 -11.51
CA ALA A 394 15.19 3.52 -10.83
C ALA A 394 14.28 4.75 -10.54
N PRO A 395 14.58 5.56 -9.51
CA PRO A 395 15.75 5.47 -8.62
C PRO A 395 15.59 4.48 -7.46
N ARG A 396 14.44 3.80 -7.34
CA ARG A 396 14.14 2.90 -6.21
C ARG A 396 15.13 1.75 -6.13
N LEU A 397 15.41 1.09 -7.26
CA LEU A 397 16.44 0.07 -7.35
C LEU A 397 17.14 0.14 -8.72
N ARG A 398 18.48 0.15 -8.71
CA ARG A 398 19.31 0.24 -9.92
C ARG A 398 19.93 -1.10 -10.34
N ILE A 399 20.11 -2.00 -9.39
CA ILE A 399 20.59 -3.36 -9.67
C ILE A 399 19.45 -4.13 -10.35
N SER A 400 19.76 -4.94 -11.36
CA SER A 400 18.76 -5.70 -12.12
C SER A 400 17.70 -4.83 -12.83
N ASN A 401 18.02 -3.57 -13.14
CA ASN A 401 17.11 -2.64 -13.81
C ASN A 401 16.65 -3.20 -15.17
N GLY A 402 15.35 -3.18 -15.42
CA GLY A 402 14.74 -3.90 -16.55
C GLY A 402 13.35 -4.41 -16.23
N PHE A 403 12.78 -5.23 -17.11
CA PHE A 403 11.46 -5.83 -16.94
C PHE A 403 11.37 -7.26 -17.49
N LYS A 404 10.40 -8.02 -16.98
CA LYS A 404 10.13 -9.41 -17.32
C LYS A 404 8.62 -9.61 -17.47
N VAL A 405 8.20 -10.35 -18.49
CA VAL A 405 6.79 -10.71 -18.72
C VAL A 405 6.63 -12.19 -18.47
N TYR A 406 5.59 -12.57 -17.73
CA TYR A 406 5.29 -13.95 -17.37
C TYR A 406 3.86 -14.31 -17.74
N HIS A 407 3.64 -15.61 -17.97
CA HIS A 407 2.31 -16.22 -17.96
C HIS A 407 1.90 -16.60 -16.53
N TYR A 408 0.60 -16.66 -16.23
CA TYR A 408 0.07 -17.02 -14.91
C TYR A 408 0.55 -18.38 -14.39
N SER A 409 0.93 -19.30 -15.29
CA SER A 409 1.53 -20.60 -14.93
C SER A 409 2.95 -20.48 -14.36
N GLY A 410 3.52 -19.28 -14.31
CA GLY A 410 4.90 -19.01 -13.88
C GLY A 410 5.95 -19.12 -15.00
N ALA A 411 5.53 -19.29 -16.26
CA ALA A 411 6.45 -19.34 -17.39
C ALA A 411 6.95 -17.92 -17.73
N LEU A 412 8.27 -17.76 -17.88
CA LEU A 412 8.88 -16.52 -18.33
C LEU A 412 8.69 -16.40 -19.86
N LEU A 413 8.00 -15.37 -20.32
CA LEU A 413 7.72 -15.14 -21.75
C LEU A 413 8.72 -14.18 -22.38
N HIS A 414 9.17 -13.17 -21.62
CA HIS A 414 10.10 -12.16 -22.11
C HIS A 414 10.94 -11.59 -20.96
N GLU A 415 12.19 -11.22 -21.26
CA GLU A 415 13.11 -10.59 -20.32
C GLU A 415 13.93 -9.54 -21.05
N THR A 416 13.92 -8.32 -20.52
CA THR A 416 14.77 -7.21 -20.98
C THR A 416 15.57 -6.69 -19.79
N MET A 417 16.89 -6.82 -19.87
CA MET A 417 17.83 -6.12 -18.99
C MET A 417 18.08 -4.72 -19.57
N TRP A 418 17.90 -3.68 -18.76
CA TRP A 418 18.08 -2.32 -19.24
C TRP A 418 19.57 -2.03 -19.50
N PRO A 419 19.93 -1.31 -20.58
CA PRO A 419 21.32 -1.05 -20.94
C PRO A 419 22.12 -0.40 -19.82
N GLN A 420 23.37 -0.83 -19.65
CA GLN A 420 24.29 -0.25 -18.66
C GLN A 420 24.52 1.24 -18.95
N GLY A 421 24.44 2.07 -17.91
CA GLY A 421 24.56 3.53 -18.03
C GLY A 421 23.25 4.25 -18.37
N GLN A 422 22.16 3.53 -18.61
CA GLN A 422 20.81 4.07 -18.69
C GLN A 422 19.95 3.55 -17.53
N GLU A 423 18.81 4.20 -17.31
CA GLU A 423 17.87 3.81 -16.25
C GLU A 423 16.45 3.67 -16.82
N LEU A 424 15.81 2.53 -16.56
CA LEU A 424 14.37 2.34 -16.68
C LEU A 424 13.68 3.02 -15.49
N LEU A 425 12.86 4.03 -15.77
CA LEU A 425 12.23 4.91 -14.78
C LEU A 425 10.75 4.59 -14.54
N GLY A 426 10.09 3.96 -15.50
CA GLY A 426 8.68 3.57 -15.37
C GLY A 426 8.21 2.71 -16.54
N ILE A 427 7.23 1.86 -16.26
CA ILE A 427 6.51 1.08 -17.26
C ILE A 427 5.01 1.10 -16.94
N GLU A 428 4.18 0.97 -17.97
CA GLU A 428 2.71 0.89 -17.82
C GLU A 428 2.11 0.12 -19.01
N TRP A 429 1.24 -0.84 -18.76
CA TRP A 429 0.47 -1.46 -19.84
C TRP A 429 -0.56 -0.49 -20.41
N GLN A 430 -0.76 -0.53 -21.72
CA GLN A 430 -1.94 0.07 -22.34
C GLN A 430 -3.19 -0.56 -21.73
N GLN A 431 -4.05 0.27 -21.14
CA GLN A 431 -5.32 -0.17 -20.56
C GLN A 431 -6.37 -0.36 -21.66
N PHE A 432 -7.48 -1.03 -21.35
CA PHE A 432 -8.57 -1.22 -22.31
C PHE A 432 -9.92 -1.14 -21.61
N ALA A 433 -10.94 -0.75 -22.37
CA ALA A 433 -12.31 -0.78 -21.87
C ALA A 433 -12.73 -2.20 -21.47
N ASP A 434 -13.60 -2.29 -20.47
CA ASP A 434 -14.20 -3.54 -20.05
C ASP A 434 -14.78 -4.32 -21.24
N LYS A 435 -14.63 -5.65 -21.20
CA LYS A 435 -15.10 -6.58 -22.24
C LYS A 435 -14.34 -6.53 -23.57
N THR A 436 -13.25 -5.76 -23.67
CA THR A 436 -12.34 -5.84 -24.84
C THR A 436 -11.71 -7.23 -24.94
N PHE A 437 -11.27 -7.79 -23.81
CA PHE A 437 -10.74 -9.15 -23.72
C PHE A 437 -11.78 -10.08 -23.09
N SER A 438 -11.78 -11.36 -23.48
CA SER A 438 -12.59 -12.39 -22.84
C SER A 438 -11.90 -12.94 -21.59
N GLU A 439 -12.69 -13.36 -20.60
CA GLU A 439 -12.16 -14.02 -19.41
C GLU A 439 -11.38 -15.29 -19.82
N PRO A 440 -10.12 -15.43 -19.40
CA PRO A 440 -9.29 -16.55 -19.82
C PRO A 440 -9.72 -17.87 -19.17
N LYS A 441 -9.55 -18.96 -19.91
CA LYS A 441 -9.78 -20.32 -19.39
C LYS A 441 -8.55 -20.80 -18.64
N ILE A 442 -8.65 -20.85 -17.32
CA ILE A 442 -7.54 -21.25 -16.46
C ILE A 442 -7.30 -22.76 -16.54
N THR A 443 -6.07 -23.15 -16.88
CA THR A 443 -5.60 -24.54 -16.92
C THR A 443 -4.37 -24.73 -16.02
N LYS A 444 -4.09 -25.98 -15.64
CA LYS A 444 -2.86 -26.33 -14.92
C LYS A 444 -1.68 -26.64 -15.84
N ALA A 445 -1.89 -26.60 -17.15
CA ALA A 445 -0.83 -26.88 -18.10
C ALA A 445 0.28 -25.84 -17.95
N LYS A 446 1.52 -26.30 -17.83
CA LYS A 446 2.67 -25.39 -17.82
C LYS A 446 2.85 -24.83 -19.22
N HIS A 447 2.79 -23.51 -19.34
CA HIS A 447 3.11 -22.84 -20.59
C HIS A 447 4.63 -22.93 -20.85
N GLU A 448 5.03 -23.10 -22.10
CA GLU A 448 6.45 -23.00 -22.47
C GLU A 448 6.92 -21.55 -22.35
N GLY A 449 8.14 -21.36 -21.86
CA GLY A 449 8.76 -20.05 -21.67
C GLY A 449 10.26 -20.07 -21.98
N ILE A 450 10.87 -18.90 -21.99
CA ILE A 450 12.31 -18.72 -22.17
C ILE A 450 13.08 -19.02 -20.88
N LYS A 451 14.38 -19.31 -21.00
CA LYS A 451 15.30 -19.36 -19.85
C LYS A 451 15.77 -17.94 -19.53
N SER A 452 15.86 -17.60 -18.25
CA SER A 452 16.42 -16.31 -17.83
C SER A 452 17.92 -16.25 -18.18
N SER A 453 18.35 -15.08 -18.65
CA SER A 453 19.74 -14.73 -18.93
C SER A 453 20.55 -14.46 -17.66
N GLN A 454 19.88 -14.22 -16.53
CA GLN A 454 20.57 -13.94 -15.27
C GLN A 454 21.22 -15.21 -14.70
N PRO A 455 22.47 -15.13 -14.19
CA PRO A 455 23.15 -16.28 -13.61
C PRO A 455 22.39 -16.77 -12.36
N GLU A 456 21.98 -18.04 -12.36
CA GLU A 456 21.43 -18.65 -11.16
C GLU A 456 22.52 -18.74 -10.08
N ALA A 457 22.23 -18.20 -8.90
CA ALA A 457 23.10 -18.33 -7.74
C ALA A 457 23.34 -19.82 -7.46
N SER A 458 24.62 -20.24 -7.38
CA SER A 458 24.95 -21.65 -7.24
C SER A 458 24.32 -22.23 -5.98
N LYS A 459 23.61 -23.36 -6.09
CA LYS A 459 23.08 -24.09 -4.93
C LYS A 459 24.16 -24.75 -4.07
N LYS A 460 25.44 -24.69 -4.48
CA LYS A 460 26.55 -25.23 -3.70
C LYS A 460 26.73 -24.37 -2.45
N ALA A 461 26.74 -25.01 -1.28
CA ALA A 461 27.06 -24.35 -0.02
C ALA A 461 28.41 -23.62 -0.17
N TYR A 462 28.42 -22.32 0.14
CA TYR A 462 29.61 -21.49 0.02
C TYR A 462 30.74 -22.11 0.84
N THR A 463 31.79 -22.55 0.15
CA THR A 463 33.00 -23.06 0.81
C THR A 463 33.97 -21.88 0.90
N PRO A 464 34.29 -21.39 2.12
CA PRO A 464 35.21 -20.27 2.30
C PRO A 464 36.56 -20.53 1.62
N PRO A 465 37.26 -19.49 1.13
CA PRO A 465 38.49 -19.65 0.34
C PRO A 465 39.52 -20.58 0.99
N HIS A 466 39.74 -20.45 2.30
CA HIS A 466 40.68 -21.26 3.06
C HIS A 466 40.35 -22.77 3.03
N LEU A 467 39.06 -23.12 3.11
CA LEU A 467 38.58 -24.50 3.05
C LEU A 467 38.58 -25.04 1.60
N ARG A 468 38.41 -24.15 0.62
CA ARG A 468 38.49 -24.50 -0.80
C ARG A 468 39.93 -24.80 -1.21
N LEU A 469 40.87 -23.95 -0.80
CA LEU A 469 42.31 -24.14 -0.97
C LEU A 469 42.80 -25.43 -0.31
N LEU A 470 42.34 -25.71 0.92
CA LEU A 470 42.70 -26.94 1.63
C LEU A 470 42.20 -28.20 0.88
N LYS A 471 41.00 -28.16 0.30
CA LYS A 471 40.47 -29.27 -0.54
C LYS A 471 41.22 -29.42 -1.88
N GLU A 472 41.81 -28.36 -2.41
CA GLU A 472 42.63 -28.41 -3.63
C GLU A 472 44.09 -28.83 -3.37
N GLY A 473 44.44 -29.20 -2.14
CA GLY A 473 45.82 -29.54 -1.77
C GLY A 473 46.76 -28.33 -1.73
N LYS A 474 46.22 -27.11 -1.78
CA LYS A 474 47.00 -25.87 -1.73
C LYS A 474 47.12 -25.39 -0.29
N ASN A 475 48.34 -25.11 0.14
CA ASN A 475 48.62 -24.70 1.50
C ASN A 475 47.99 -23.30 1.76
N PRO A 476 46.97 -23.18 2.63
CA PRO A 476 46.25 -21.92 2.80
C PRO A 476 47.09 -20.83 3.49
N GLU A 477 48.21 -21.19 4.11
CA GLU A 477 49.17 -20.24 4.68
C GLU A 477 49.76 -19.27 3.65
N LYS A 478 49.84 -19.67 2.37
CA LYS A 478 50.30 -18.77 1.28
C LYS A 478 49.31 -17.64 0.95
N TYR A 479 48.07 -17.74 1.43
CA TYR A 479 47.00 -16.77 1.16
C TYR A 479 46.50 -16.06 2.41
N LEU A 480 47.16 -16.29 3.56
CA LEU A 480 46.98 -15.42 4.72
C LEU A 480 47.53 -14.03 4.35
N PRO A 481 46.79 -12.95 4.63
CA PRO A 481 47.26 -11.60 4.34
C PRO A 481 48.60 -11.39 5.05
N GLN A 482 49.67 -11.26 4.26
CA GLN A 482 50.96 -10.87 4.80
C GLN A 482 50.83 -9.47 5.40
N PRO A 483 51.46 -9.21 6.56
CA PRO A 483 51.45 -7.87 7.15
C PRO A 483 51.97 -6.88 6.12
N SER A 484 51.20 -5.83 5.85
CA SER A 484 51.48 -4.82 4.82
C SER A 484 52.61 -3.85 5.20
N ILE A 485 53.59 -4.28 5.99
CA ILE A 485 54.71 -3.45 6.45
C ILE A 485 56.01 -4.24 6.30
N PRO A 486 56.87 -3.91 5.31
CA PRO A 486 58.22 -4.45 5.23
C PRO A 486 59.01 -4.04 6.48
N GLY A 487 59.40 -5.00 7.32
CA GLY A 487 60.27 -4.77 8.48
C GLY A 487 59.73 -5.16 9.86
N LEU A 488 58.47 -5.58 10.00
CA LEU A 488 58.00 -6.18 11.26
C LEU A 488 58.09 -7.70 11.20
N ALA A 489 58.98 -8.27 11.99
CA ALA A 489 58.98 -9.70 12.32
C ALA A 489 57.61 -10.10 12.90
N PRO A 490 57.13 -11.34 12.67
CA PRO A 490 55.90 -11.81 13.28
C PRO A 490 56.11 -11.86 14.79
N THR A 491 55.55 -10.90 15.52
CA THR A 491 55.49 -10.96 16.97
C THR A 491 54.56 -12.09 17.37
N ALA A 492 55.16 -13.25 17.59
CA ALA A 492 54.75 -14.08 18.71
C ALA A 492 54.77 -13.21 19.99
N ALA A 493 53.76 -13.39 20.83
CA ALA A 493 53.60 -12.87 22.18
C ALA A 493 53.17 -11.39 22.36
N ALA A 494 51.85 -11.20 22.54
CA ALA A 494 51.28 -10.59 23.75
C ALA A 494 49.76 -10.90 23.85
N GLY A 495 49.40 -12.17 23.73
CA GLY A 495 48.11 -12.68 24.18
C GLY A 495 48.26 -13.15 25.63
N GLY A 496 47.94 -12.25 26.56
CA GLY A 496 48.00 -12.50 27.99
C GLY A 496 47.27 -13.79 28.38
N VAL A 497 48.03 -14.63 29.07
CA VAL A 497 47.55 -15.73 29.90
C VAL A 497 46.53 -15.15 30.89
N ASN A 498 45.25 -15.52 30.75
CA ASN A 498 44.38 -15.73 31.90
C ASN A 498 43.17 -16.62 31.56
N GLY A 499 43.20 -17.79 32.22
CA GLY A 499 42.21 -18.84 32.38
C GLY A 499 40.79 -18.63 31.84
N ASN A 500 40.41 -19.48 30.88
CA ASN A 500 39.11 -20.14 30.93
C ASN A 500 39.18 -21.54 30.31
N LYS A 501 39.86 -22.45 31.01
CA LYS A 501 39.57 -23.89 30.96
C LYS A 501 38.84 -24.24 32.24
N ARG A 502 37.51 -24.11 32.24
CA ARG A 502 36.66 -24.81 33.19
C ARG A 502 36.11 -26.07 32.50
N ASN A 503 36.62 -27.18 33.03
CA ASN A 503 36.18 -28.54 32.83
C ASN A 503 34.67 -28.69 32.66
N ASN A 504 34.27 -29.37 31.60
CA ASN A 504 33.01 -30.11 31.60
C ASN A 504 33.33 -31.58 31.26
N LYS A 505 33.74 -32.33 32.29
CA LYS A 505 33.86 -33.81 32.31
C LYS A 505 34.12 -34.24 33.76
N ASN A 506 33.05 -34.30 34.56
CA ASN A 506 32.87 -35.28 35.65
C ASN A 506 31.58 -34.98 36.43
N LYS A 507 30.53 -35.77 36.20
CA LYS A 507 29.85 -36.49 37.28
C LYS A 507 28.89 -37.53 36.69
N GLN A 508 29.38 -38.76 36.63
CA GLN A 508 28.55 -39.96 36.55
C GLN A 508 28.95 -40.82 37.76
N ARG A 509 28.14 -40.79 38.82
CA ARG A 509 27.98 -41.84 39.86
C ARG A 509 27.09 -41.32 40.99
N SER A 510 25.82 -41.68 40.94
CA SER A 510 25.10 -42.24 42.09
C SER A 510 23.82 -42.91 41.58
N ALA A 511 23.81 -44.23 41.70
CA ALA A 511 22.67 -45.09 41.42
C ALA A 511 21.52 -44.83 42.41
N ARG A 512 20.28 -44.88 41.91
CA ARG A 512 19.21 -45.81 42.34
C ARG A 512 17.88 -45.42 41.66
N LYS A 513 17.30 -46.42 40.99
CA LYS A 513 15.86 -46.75 40.78
C LYS A 513 14.90 -45.57 40.53
N ASP A 514 14.23 -45.46 39.39
CA ASP A 514 13.13 -46.36 39.05
C ASP A 514 12.93 -46.63 37.55
N VAL A 515 12.25 -47.74 37.32
CA VAL A 515 11.99 -48.48 36.08
C VAL A 515 10.73 -47.94 35.39
N ASN A 516 10.82 -47.59 34.10
CA ASN A 516 9.92 -48.11 33.06
C ASN A 516 10.33 -47.59 31.68
N VAL A 517 10.82 -48.50 30.84
CA VAL A 517 10.88 -48.36 29.39
C VAL A 517 10.02 -49.49 28.83
N VAL A 518 8.97 -49.14 28.08
CA VAL A 518 8.31 -50.05 27.16
C VAL A 518 8.81 -49.70 25.78
N ASN A 519 9.50 -50.67 25.17
CA ASN A 519 9.86 -50.70 23.76
C ASN A 519 8.62 -50.91 22.90
N GLY A 520 8.64 -50.34 21.70
CA GLY A 520 7.74 -50.72 20.61
C GLY A 520 8.25 -50.13 19.30
N GLY A 521 9.11 -50.88 18.62
CA GLY A 521 9.54 -50.61 17.25
C GLY A 521 8.52 -51.11 16.23
N ASP A 522 8.58 -50.48 15.07
CA ASP A 522 7.75 -50.62 13.88
C ASP A 522 7.65 -52.04 13.30
N ALA A 523 6.53 -52.33 12.63
CA ALA A 523 6.53 -52.76 11.23
C ALA A 523 5.11 -52.77 10.63
N ASP A 524 5.01 -52.14 9.46
CA ASP A 524 3.92 -52.17 8.48
C ASP A 524 3.33 -53.55 8.19
N SER A 525 2.04 -53.59 7.85
CA SER A 525 1.51 -54.04 6.54
C SER A 525 -0.03 -54.10 6.54
N ALA A 526 -0.66 -53.32 5.65
CA ALA A 526 -2.01 -53.58 5.09
C ALA A 526 -1.92 -54.74 4.03
N PRO A 527 -2.97 -55.22 3.33
CA PRO A 527 -4.26 -54.55 3.01
C PRO A 527 -5.54 -55.41 2.80
N THR A 528 -6.68 -54.72 2.56
CA THR A 528 -7.88 -55.06 1.72
C THR A 528 -8.68 -56.35 2.02
N GLU A 529 -10.00 -56.50 1.90
CA GLU A 529 -11.20 -55.76 1.47
C GLU A 529 -12.36 -56.78 1.71
N VAL A 530 -13.51 -56.45 2.30
CA VAL A 530 -14.84 -56.94 1.84
C VAL A 530 -15.97 -56.08 2.42
N VAL A 531 -16.94 -55.83 1.55
CA VAL A 531 -18.23 -55.13 1.70
C VAL A 531 -19.27 -56.04 2.37
N ASP A 532 -20.06 -55.55 3.33
CA ASP A 532 -21.52 -55.70 3.24
C ASP A 532 -22.35 -54.79 4.16
N GLN A 533 -23.61 -54.66 3.75
CA GLN A 533 -24.59 -53.62 4.03
C GLN A 533 -25.47 -53.88 5.29
N ALA A 534 -26.22 -52.82 5.64
CA ALA A 534 -27.54 -52.78 6.29
C ALA A 534 -27.63 -52.14 7.71
N ALA A 535 -28.56 -51.18 7.78
CA ALA A 535 -28.87 -50.19 8.81
C ALA A 535 -29.77 -50.73 9.97
N PRO A 536 -30.48 -49.87 10.74
CA PRO A 536 -30.02 -48.91 11.74
C PRO A 536 -30.61 -49.23 13.14
N VAL A 537 -29.95 -48.82 14.22
CA VAL A 537 -30.56 -48.84 15.57
C VAL A 537 -30.49 -47.47 16.21
N ALA A 538 -31.69 -46.98 16.50
CA ALA A 538 -31.99 -45.78 17.26
C ALA A 538 -31.28 -45.73 18.61
N ARG A 539 -30.73 -44.56 18.95
CA ARG A 539 -30.72 -44.08 20.35
C ARG A 539 -31.06 -42.60 20.39
N GLN A 540 -32.17 -42.35 21.06
CA GLN A 540 -32.64 -41.07 21.56
C GLN A 540 -31.66 -40.53 22.61
N SER A 541 -31.45 -39.22 22.60
CA SER A 541 -30.83 -38.43 23.67
C SER A 541 -31.67 -38.49 24.96
N PRO A 542 -31.10 -38.15 26.12
CA PRO A 542 -31.53 -36.90 26.76
C PRO A 542 -30.37 -36.12 27.40
N VAL A 543 -30.30 -34.80 27.22
CA VAL A 543 -30.83 -33.79 28.16
C VAL A 543 -30.28 -33.99 29.59
N PHE A 544 -29.27 -33.19 29.94
CA PHE A 544 -28.92 -32.90 31.33
C PHE A 544 -29.44 -31.52 31.69
N VAL A 545 -30.35 -31.47 32.66
CA VAL A 545 -30.78 -30.28 33.39
C VAL A 545 -30.26 -30.41 34.82
N ALA A 546 -29.66 -29.31 35.27
CA ALA A 546 -29.43 -28.83 36.64
C ALA A 546 -29.36 -29.80 37.83
N ALA A 547 -28.25 -29.72 38.57
CA ALA A 547 -28.24 -29.77 40.03
C ALA A 547 -27.07 -28.93 40.58
N GLU A 548 -27.27 -28.49 41.81
CA GLU A 548 -26.76 -27.29 42.46
C GLU A 548 -25.50 -27.51 43.32
N GLU A 549 -24.94 -26.39 43.78
CA GLU A 549 -24.07 -26.21 44.96
C GLU A 549 -22.57 -26.58 44.91
N ARG A 550 -21.71 -25.55 44.89
CA ARG A 550 -21.07 -24.98 46.11
C ARG A 550 -20.25 -23.70 45.80
N LYS A 551 -20.51 -22.66 46.60
CA LYS A 551 -19.83 -21.34 46.64
C LYS A 551 -18.34 -21.45 47.02
N PRO A 552 -17.54 -20.42 46.71
CA PRO A 552 -17.09 -19.57 47.83
C PRO A 552 -17.30 -18.07 47.60
N GLN A 553 -17.53 -17.40 48.72
CA GLN A 553 -17.68 -15.96 48.88
C GLN A 553 -16.38 -15.23 48.51
N HIS A 554 -16.47 -14.18 47.68
CA HIS A 554 -15.62 -13.01 47.86
C HIS A 554 -16.40 -11.74 47.50
N THR A 555 -16.23 -10.77 48.38
CA THR A 555 -16.83 -9.44 48.54
C THR A 555 -16.99 -8.59 47.26
N PRO A 556 -18.13 -7.87 47.09
CA PRO A 556 -18.28 -6.89 46.03
C PRO A 556 -17.64 -5.55 46.41
N ARG A 557 -16.71 -5.08 45.56
CA ARG A 557 -16.16 -3.72 45.62
C ARG A 557 -17.24 -2.71 45.22
N GLN A 558 -17.31 -1.64 46.02
CA GLN A 558 -18.25 -0.54 45.94
C GLN A 558 -18.31 0.12 44.56
N LYS A 559 -19.56 0.37 44.16
CA LYS A 559 -19.97 1.27 43.08
C LYS A 559 -19.56 2.70 43.42
N TYR A 560 -18.91 3.37 42.48
CA TYR A 560 -18.87 4.83 42.41
C TYR A 560 -20.12 5.26 41.62
N GLN A 561 -21.08 5.88 42.30
CA GLN A 561 -22.13 6.70 41.69
C GLN A 561 -21.56 8.11 41.46
N PRO A 562 -21.85 8.76 40.33
CA PRO A 562 -22.02 10.20 40.30
C PRO A 562 -23.51 10.51 40.35
N ASP A 563 -23.91 11.23 41.39
CA ASP A 563 -25.25 11.77 41.54
C ASP A 563 -25.57 12.82 40.47
N ASN A 564 -26.88 12.98 40.33
CA ASN A 564 -27.61 13.75 39.34
C ASN A 564 -27.33 15.26 39.31
N ALA A 565 -27.73 15.81 38.17
CA ALA A 565 -27.90 17.22 37.83
C ALA A 565 -28.81 18.00 38.79
N ALA A 566 -28.49 19.28 38.98
CA ALA A 566 -29.27 20.44 38.50
C ALA A 566 -29.14 21.63 39.47
N ASP A 567 -28.43 22.67 39.04
CA ASP A 567 -28.88 24.06 39.19
C ASP A 567 -28.26 24.89 38.05
N GLN A 568 -29.11 25.68 37.41
CA GLN A 568 -28.91 26.63 36.31
C GLN A 568 -29.48 27.99 36.84
N PRO A 569 -29.51 29.16 36.14
CA PRO A 569 -29.17 29.52 34.75
C PRO A 569 -28.56 30.98 34.65
N PRO A 570 -28.89 31.88 33.68
CA PRO A 570 -28.25 32.05 32.36
C PRO A 570 -27.76 33.50 32.02
N ASN A 571 -27.14 33.65 30.84
CA ASN A 571 -26.96 34.86 30.00
C ASN A 571 -25.97 35.99 30.41
N SER A 572 -25.03 36.30 29.51
CA SER A 572 -25.02 37.58 28.78
C SER A 572 -23.95 37.64 27.67
N TYR A 573 -24.33 38.31 26.58
CA TYR A 573 -23.57 38.63 25.38
C TYR A 573 -22.43 39.63 25.64
N GLY A 574 -21.33 39.53 24.88
CA GLY A 574 -20.24 40.51 24.91
C GLY A 574 -19.16 40.27 23.84
N GLN A 575 -19.39 40.89 22.68
CA GLN A 575 -18.49 41.32 21.58
C GLN A 575 -16.97 41.04 21.60
N GLY A 576 -16.42 40.75 20.41
CA GLY A 576 -15.19 41.40 19.91
C GLY A 576 -13.99 40.50 19.57
N HIS A 577 -13.84 40.13 18.28
CA HIS A 577 -12.53 39.88 17.64
C HIS A 577 -11.70 41.20 17.61
N PRO A 578 -10.35 41.23 17.53
CA PRO A 578 -9.64 40.73 16.33
C PRO A 578 -8.15 40.35 16.45
N ASN A 579 -7.62 39.91 15.30
CA ASN A 579 -6.22 39.85 14.87
C ASN A 579 -5.32 38.71 15.35
N GLY A 580 -5.02 37.83 14.38
CA GLY A 580 -3.86 36.95 14.39
C GLY A 580 -2.58 37.78 14.44
N GLN A 581 -2.08 37.99 15.64
CA GLN A 581 -0.73 38.51 15.85
C GLN A 581 0.28 37.43 15.50
N HIS A 582 1.24 37.83 14.69
CA HIS A 582 2.40 37.06 14.28
C HIS A 582 3.16 36.60 15.54
N ILE A 583 2.88 35.37 15.99
CA ILE A 583 3.55 34.77 17.15
C ILE A 583 5.05 34.76 16.85
N SER A 584 5.80 35.56 17.62
CA SER A 584 7.25 35.67 17.48
C SER A 584 7.91 34.29 17.68
N ASP A 585 9.03 34.05 17.02
CA ASP A 585 9.77 32.78 17.16
C ASP A 585 10.16 32.51 18.62
N LYS A 586 10.36 33.56 19.41
CA LYS A 586 10.59 33.50 20.86
C LYS A 586 9.40 32.89 21.60
N GLU A 587 8.18 33.34 21.34
CA GLU A 587 6.97 32.78 21.95
C GLU A 587 6.70 31.33 21.53
N ARG A 588 7.06 30.95 20.29
CA ARG A 588 6.99 29.54 19.87
C ARG A 588 7.99 28.68 20.65
N LYS A 589 9.23 29.17 20.83
CA LYS A 589 10.25 28.47 21.62
C LYS A 589 9.83 28.33 23.08
N ILE A 590 9.30 29.40 23.71
CA ILE A 590 8.78 29.34 25.08
C ILE A 590 7.67 28.29 25.21
N ARG A 591 6.70 28.28 24.28
CA ARG A 591 5.63 27.26 24.28
C ARG A 591 6.16 25.84 24.09
N SER A 592 7.16 25.66 23.23
CA SER A 592 7.79 24.36 22.99
C SER A 592 8.50 23.84 24.24
N VAL A 593 9.32 24.67 24.89
CA VAL A 593 10.04 24.30 26.12
C VAL A 593 9.08 24.04 27.28
N ALA A 594 8.05 24.87 27.44
CA ALA A 594 7.01 24.65 28.46
C ALA A 594 6.26 23.32 28.28
N LYS A 595 5.99 22.92 27.03
CA LYS A 595 5.39 21.62 26.73
C LYS A 595 6.30 20.46 27.14
N LYS A 596 7.61 20.54 26.84
CA LYS A 596 8.59 19.53 27.26
C LYS A 596 8.65 19.38 28.78
N LEU A 597 8.63 20.49 29.52
CA LEU A 597 8.61 20.47 30.99
C LEU A 597 7.32 19.84 31.55
N SER A 598 6.17 20.08 30.91
CA SER A 598 4.90 19.43 31.28
C SER A 598 4.96 17.91 31.09
N ASP A 599 5.54 17.45 29.98
CA ASP A 599 5.72 16.02 29.72
C ASP A 599 6.68 15.36 30.73
N ILE A 600 7.77 16.04 31.10
CA ILE A 600 8.67 15.58 32.16
C ILE A 600 7.96 15.46 33.51
N LYS A 601 7.09 16.42 33.87
CA LYS A 601 6.29 16.35 35.10
C LYS A 601 5.39 15.12 35.12
N LYS A 602 4.75 14.78 33.99
CA LYS A 602 3.94 13.55 33.87
C LYS A 602 4.79 12.29 34.01
N LEU A 603 5.98 12.25 33.40
CA LEU A 603 6.90 11.12 33.52
C LEU A 603 7.37 10.93 34.97
N LYS A 604 7.63 12.00 35.71
CA LYS A 604 7.96 11.92 37.15
C LYS A 604 6.83 11.33 37.99
N VAL A 605 5.59 11.71 37.70
CA VAL A 605 4.41 11.14 38.40
C VAL A 605 4.30 9.65 38.13
N ARG A 606 4.41 9.21 36.88
CA ARG A 606 4.40 7.78 36.50
C ARG A 606 5.52 7.00 37.20
N ARG A 607 6.73 7.56 37.26
CA ARG A 607 7.85 6.97 38.02
C ARG A 607 7.55 6.85 39.51
N SER A 608 6.92 7.87 40.11
CA SER A 608 6.55 7.82 41.54
C SER A 608 5.44 6.81 41.85
N GLN A 609 4.62 6.46 40.85
CA GLN A 609 3.59 5.43 40.93
C GLN A 609 4.16 4.01 40.74
N GLY A 610 5.49 3.85 40.64
CA GLY A 610 6.15 2.55 40.51
C GLY A 610 6.25 2.02 39.07
N GLU A 611 5.91 2.83 38.07
CA GLU A 611 6.01 2.43 36.67
C GLU A 611 7.47 2.45 36.19
N ASN A 612 7.92 1.37 35.54
CA ASN A 612 9.24 1.29 34.93
C ASN A 612 9.27 2.10 33.62
N LEU A 613 10.06 3.16 33.61
CA LEU A 613 10.23 4.03 32.44
C LEU A 613 11.36 3.52 31.53
N GLU A 614 11.17 3.66 30.22
CA GLU A 614 12.20 3.35 29.24
C GLU A 614 13.40 4.31 29.30
N LEU A 615 14.56 3.90 28.74
CA LEU A 615 15.80 4.68 28.78
C LEU A 615 15.65 6.08 28.15
N ASN A 616 14.85 6.19 27.07
CA ASN A 616 14.55 7.47 26.42
C ASN A 616 13.75 8.43 27.33
N GLN A 617 12.80 7.92 28.13
CA GLN A 617 11.99 8.67 29.07
C GLN A 617 12.82 9.08 30.29
N LEU A 618 13.68 8.18 30.78
CA LEU A 618 14.66 8.51 31.83
C LEU A 618 15.62 9.61 31.38
N ASN A 619 16.10 9.55 30.13
CA ASN A 619 16.95 10.61 29.57
C ASN A 619 16.19 11.94 29.46
N LYS A 620 14.91 11.96 29.07
CA LYS A 620 14.09 13.18 29.09
C LYS A 620 13.99 13.78 30.50
N ILE A 621 13.80 12.95 31.53
CA ILE A 621 13.78 13.42 32.93
C ILE A 621 15.14 14.03 33.31
N LYS A 622 16.27 13.43 32.90
CA LYS A 622 17.61 13.98 33.17
C LYS A 622 17.85 15.36 32.53
N MET A 623 17.19 15.65 31.41
CA MET A 623 17.32 16.93 30.71
C MET A 623 16.47 18.07 31.30
N GLU A 624 15.71 17.82 32.37
CA GLU A 624 14.82 18.81 32.98
C GLU A 624 15.53 20.12 33.36
N ALA A 625 16.72 20.01 33.97
CA ALA A 625 17.51 21.18 34.37
C ALA A 625 17.85 22.08 33.17
N GLN A 626 18.26 21.47 32.05
CA GLN A 626 18.57 22.22 30.83
C GLN A 626 17.35 22.92 30.24
N TYR A 627 16.17 22.31 30.28
CA TYR A 627 14.94 22.96 29.82
C TYR A 627 14.47 24.08 30.75
N LEU A 628 14.70 23.96 32.06
CA LEU A 628 14.42 25.05 33.00
C LEU A 628 15.35 26.24 32.75
N ASP A 629 16.64 25.99 32.52
CA ASP A 629 17.60 27.04 32.17
C ASP A 629 17.28 27.69 30.82
N GLU A 630 16.93 26.89 29.80
CA GLU A 630 16.48 27.40 28.50
C GLU A 630 15.22 28.26 28.63
N LEU A 631 14.24 27.83 29.41
CA LEU A 631 13.02 28.61 29.67
C LEU A 631 13.34 29.92 30.40
N LYS A 632 14.27 29.89 31.36
CA LYS A 632 14.70 31.07 32.11
C LYS A 632 15.43 32.07 31.20
N ALA A 633 16.36 31.61 30.36
CA ALA A 633 17.06 32.44 29.38
C ALA A 633 16.10 33.05 28.34
N LEU A 634 15.13 32.28 27.86
CA LEU A 634 14.09 32.78 26.94
C LEU A 634 13.16 33.80 27.61
N LYS A 635 12.94 33.73 28.92
CA LYS A 635 12.14 34.73 29.66
C LYS A 635 12.94 35.97 30.04
N GLN A 636 14.23 35.84 30.35
CA GLN A 636 15.10 36.95 30.77
C GLN A 636 15.59 37.82 29.61
N SER A 637 15.58 37.30 28.38
CA SER A 637 15.85 38.09 27.17
C SER A 637 14.69 39.02 26.77
N ALA A 638 13.83 39.41 27.73
CA ALA A 638 12.62 40.22 27.53
C ALA A 638 12.85 41.68 27.92
#